data_AF-A0A940KTT2-F1
#
_entry.id   AF-A0A940KTT2-F1
#
_cell.length_a   1.000
_cell.length_b   1.000
_cell.length_c   1.000
_cell.angle_alpha   90.00
_cell.angle_beta   90.00
_cell.angle_gamma   90.00
#
_symmetry.space_group_name_H-M   'P 1'
#
loop_
_entity.id
_entity.type
_entity.pdbx_description
1 polymer ?
#
loop_
_entity_poly.entity_id
_entity_poly.type
_entity_poly.pdbx_seq_one_letter_code
_entity_poly.pdbx_strand_id
1 'polypeptide(L)'
;MRRRSGRRSSTPASTTALSELLNPELPATTEPARARITAAWSRNETQAVDELLAQATLPPTERELVLARAAELVARVRSKAGDQSAVESFMRQYDLSSEEGVLLMCVAEALLRIPDKITADKLIRDKLGEANWKKHLGGSDSVFVNASTWGLMLTGRLVNLAEETRRDFTGALKRLVGRAGEPVIRLAVRQAMRIMGHQFVMGRTIEEALDRSAEKDNAAYRYSYDMLGEAALTQPDAERYHKAYKDAIVALGKRGPFKSVLDAPSISVKLSALHPRYEVAKRARVHAELMPKVLELAQLAMKNGIGMTVDAEEADRLELSLDVIGAVFAHPSLDGWNGFGLAVQAYQKRCPFVIDWLAETAHKAKRRWCVRLVKGAYWDSEIKRAQELGHGGYPVYTRKPNTDVSYLACAKRLFAAGSEAIYPQFATHNAHTIAAIHHYAQGRPFEFQRLHGMGADLYGEVIGEKNLNVPCRVYAPVGSHEDLLPYLVRRLLENGANTSFVNRVVDEDVSIRDLVADPCETVRAFPSKPHPRIPLPIGLFGEQRKNSMGVNLANDNELKALADAVNANKAGWKAAPLVPGANSTAELRLVTDPSDRRRVIGESRNADAATIEKALANAVAAQEDWDTLPAASRAAILEHAADLLEQRRADFIALCVHEAGKTLSAAISEVREAADLLRYYAAMARKLFGQPEQLPGPTGESNQLFLRGRGVFVCISPWNFPLAIFTGQVAAGLAAGNAVIAKPADQTTLIGHAAVKLLHEAGVPEGVLQYVPAKGSMIGNTLLTRPEIAGVCFTGSTETAWTINRTLAARNAPIAALIAETGGQNALIADSSALPEQLVKDVIASAFDSAGQRCSAARVLFVQEDIADKVIKMLAGAMDELVVGDPALLSTDVGPVIDEPSKKALSDHAERMEREAKKIAQVALAEGAEHGTFFAPRAFELPSLSLLTQEVFGPVLHVIRWKADQLDAVVDAINATGFGLTLGIHSRIDATIEHISRRAKVGNCYVNRNQIGAVVGVQPFGGEGLSGTGPKAGGPHYLLRFATERTLTVNTTAAGGNASLLTLGE
;
A
#
# COMPACT_ATOMS: atom_id res chain seq x y z
N MET A 1 -0.23 74.01 36.95
CA MET A 1 -0.93 73.25 35.87
C MET A 1 -1.49 71.98 36.47
N ARG A 2 -2.82 71.79 36.36
CA ARG A 2 -3.61 70.78 37.07
C ARG A 2 -3.55 69.39 36.40
N ARG A 3 -3.53 68.35 37.22
CA ARG A 3 -3.76 66.93 36.89
C ARG A 3 -5.11 66.72 36.20
N ARG A 4 -5.20 65.75 35.27
CA ARG A 4 -6.31 64.79 35.18
C ARG A 4 -5.94 63.54 34.38
N SER A 5 -6.39 62.42 34.93
CA SER A 5 -6.28 61.02 34.52
C SER A 5 -7.04 60.68 33.24
N GLY A 6 -6.51 59.75 32.44
CA GLY A 6 -7.25 59.02 31.41
C GLY A 6 -6.92 57.53 31.44
N ARG A 7 -7.84 56.72 31.97
CA ARG A 7 -7.85 55.26 31.82
C ARG A 7 -7.96 54.93 30.33
N ARG A 8 -7.02 54.14 29.78
CA ARG A 8 -7.23 53.44 28.51
C ARG A 8 -7.70 52.02 28.82
N SER A 9 -8.94 51.76 28.46
CA SER A 9 -9.52 50.43 28.35
C SER A 9 -8.71 49.59 27.37
N SER A 10 -8.15 48.48 27.83
CA SER A 10 -7.67 47.40 26.98
C SER A 10 -8.88 46.75 26.30
N THR A 11 -9.04 47.01 25.00
CA THR A 11 -9.92 46.22 24.13
C THR A 11 -9.47 44.75 24.18
N PRO A 12 -10.40 43.77 24.27
CA PRO A 12 -10.02 42.37 24.16
C PRO A 12 -9.46 42.14 22.75
N ALA A 13 -8.37 41.36 22.67
CA ALA A 13 -7.86 40.88 21.41
C ALA A 13 -8.99 40.24 20.61
N SER A 14 -9.17 40.72 19.37
CA SER A 14 -10.00 40.09 18.37
C SER A 14 -9.61 38.61 18.31
N THR A 15 -10.53 37.73 18.72
CA THR A 15 -10.51 36.33 18.33
C THR A 15 -10.59 36.30 16.81
N THR A 16 -9.46 36.17 16.14
CA THR A 16 -9.42 35.76 14.74
C THR A 16 -10.27 34.50 14.67
N ALA A 17 -11.39 34.57 13.96
CA ALA A 17 -12.16 33.38 13.63
C ALA A 17 -11.17 32.35 13.06
N LEU A 18 -11.25 31.10 13.54
CA LEU A 18 -10.47 30.01 12.96
C LEU A 18 -10.65 30.09 11.43
N SER A 19 -9.53 30.05 10.72
CA SER A 19 -9.48 29.85 9.27
C SER A 19 -10.25 28.58 8.89
N GLU A 20 -10.21 28.19 7.62
CA GLU A 20 -10.50 26.79 7.29
C GLU A 20 -9.61 25.88 8.16
N LEU A 21 -10.24 24.86 8.76
CA LEU A 21 -9.59 23.82 9.57
C LEU A 21 -8.88 22.79 8.67
N LEU A 22 -9.36 22.64 7.44
CA LEU A 22 -8.72 21.80 6.44
C LEU A 22 -8.73 22.52 5.11
N ASN A 23 -7.55 22.67 4.50
CA ASN A 23 -7.43 23.17 3.14
C ASN A 23 -7.09 21.99 2.22
N PRO A 24 -8.01 21.60 1.33
CA PRO A 24 -7.81 20.45 0.46
C PRO A 24 -6.90 20.74 -0.74
N GLU A 25 -6.45 21.99 -0.93
CA GLU A 25 -5.59 22.43 -2.05
C GLU A 25 -6.16 22.06 -3.43
N LEU A 26 -7.50 22.13 -3.53
CA LEU A 26 -8.22 21.80 -4.75
C LEU A 26 -8.17 22.94 -5.77
N PRO A 27 -8.21 22.63 -7.08
CA PRO A 27 -8.40 23.63 -8.11
C PRO A 27 -9.68 24.44 -7.91
N ALA A 28 -9.64 25.74 -8.21
CA ALA A 28 -10.78 26.64 -8.02
C ALA A 28 -11.99 26.30 -8.92
N THR A 29 -11.77 25.68 -10.07
CA THR A 29 -12.82 25.32 -11.03
C THR A 29 -12.57 23.95 -11.64
N THR A 30 -13.61 23.13 -11.73
CA THR A 30 -13.55 21.81 -12.39
C THR A 30 -14.30 21.87 -13.71
N GLU A 31 -13.65 21.52 -14.81
CA GLU A 31 -14.33 21.39 -16.11
C GLU A 31 -15.39 20.27 -16.07
N PRO A 32 -16.55 20.42 -16.75
CA PRO A 32 -17.60 19.40 -16.75
C PRO A 32 -17.13 18.00 -17.17
N ALA A 33 -16.22 17.91 -18.14
CA ALA A 33 -15.64 16.64 -18.56
C ALA A 33 -14.76 15.99 -17.48
N ARG A 34 -14.00 16.79 -16.73
CA ARG A 34 -13.22 16.31 -15.58
C ARG A 34 -14.12 15.82 -14.46
N ALA A 35 -15.19 16.54 -14.15
CA ALA A 35 -16.17 16.11 -13.14
C ALA A 35 -16.79 14.74 -13.45
N ARG A 36 -17.05 14.42 -14.74
CA ARG A 36 -17.54 13.08 -15.14
C ARG A 36 -16.50 11.98 -14.90
N ILE A 37 -15.21 12.27 -15.13
CA ILE A 37 -14.12 11.32 -14.86
C ILE A 37 -14.03 11.05 -13.35
N THR A 38 -14.01 12.11 -12.52
CA THR A 38 -13.95 11.98 -11.06
C THR A 38 -15.14 11.20 -10.50
N ALA A 39 -16.35 11.48 -10.98
CA ALA A 39 -17.57 10.76 -10.58
C ALA A 39 -17.54 9.26 -10.97
N ALA A 40 -16.75 8.89 -11.98
CA ALA A 40 -16.66 7.52 -12.46
C ALA A 40 -15.64 6.63 -11.72
N TRP A 41 -14.90 7.18 -10.73
CA TRP A 41 -13.82 6.47 -10.03
C TRP A 41 -14.25 5.11 -9.50
N SER A 42 -15.22 5.08 -8.59
CA SER A 42 -15.67 3.85 -7.92
C SER A 42 -17.10 3.47 -8.33
N ARG A 43 -17.50 3.76 -9.58
CA ARG A 43 -18.85 3.42 -10.08
C ARG A 43 -19.21 1.96 -9.81
N ASN A 44 -20.50 1.70 -9.60
CA ASN A 44 -21.01 0.34 -9.47
C ASN A 44 -20.63 -0.47 -10.72
N GLU A 45 -19.98 -1.61 -10.51
CA GLU A 45 -19.40 -2.39 -11.62
C GLU A 45 -20.49 -3.02 -12.49
N THR A 46 -21.61 -3.48 -11.93
CA THR A 46 -22.73 -4.01 -12.71
C THR A 46 -23.27 -2.95 -13.66
N GLN A 47 -23.59 -1.76 -13.13
CA GLN A 47 -24.09 -0.65 -13.95
C GLN A 47 -23.10 -0.28 -15.06
N ALA A 48 -21.82 -0.11 -14.71
CA ALA A 48 -20.80 0.27 -15.68
C ALA A 48 -20.63 -0.78 -16.78
N VAL A 49 -20.66 -2.07 -16.43
CA VAL A 49 -20.52 -3.18 -17.39
C VAL A 49 -21.73 -3.30 -18.29
N ASP A 50 -22.96 -3.13 -17.77
CA ASP A 50 -24.17 -3.23 -18.59
C ASP A 50 -24.26 -2.09 -19.62
N GLU A 51 -23.86 -0.88 -19.25
CA GLU A 51 -23.71 0.26 -20.19
C GLU A 51 -22.68 -0.03 -21.28
N LEU A 52 -21.55 -0.65 -20.92
CA LEU A 52 -20.49 -0.99 -21.87
C LEU A 52 -20.87 -2.18 -22.75
N LEU A 53 -21.62 -3.15 -22.23
CA LEU A 53 -22.17 -4.25 -23.03
C LEU A 53 -23.04 -3.69 -24.14
N ALA A 54 -23.96 -2.76 -23.84
CA ALA A 54 -24.80 -2.13 -24.85
C ALA A 54 -23.98 -1.48 -25.98
N GLN A 55 -22.81 -0.90 -25.67
CA GLN A 55 -21.92 -0.29 -26.66
C GLN A 55 -21.06 -1.32 -27.42
N ALA A 56 -20.50 -2.30 -26.72
CA ALA A 56 -19.57 -3.28 -27.28
C ALA A 56 -20.28 -4.32 -28.16
N THR A 57 -21.53 -4.64 -27.88
CA THR A 57 -22.33 -5.67 -28.58
C THR A 57 -22.30 -5.48 -30.10
N LEU A 58 -22.12 -6.59 -30.82
CA LEU A 58 -22.28 -6.65 -32.28
C LEU A 58 -23.58 -7.37 -32.64
N PRO A 59 -24.21 -7.02 -33.78
CA PRO A 59 -25.25 -7.85 -34.37
C PRO A 59 -24.74 -9.29 -34.61
N PRO A 60 -25.60 -10.32 -34.50
CA PRO A 60 -25.16 -11.72 -34.60
C PRO A 60 -24.33 -12.05 -35.85
N THR A 61 -24.70 -11.49 -37.00
CA THR A 61 -24.00 -11.69 -38.28
C THR A 61 -22.59 -11.10 -38.26
N GLU A 62 -22.44 -9.86 -37.79
CA GLU A 62 -21.15 -9.19 -37.63
C GLU A 62 -20.28 -9.89 -36.58
N ARG A 63 -20.89 -10.37 -35.50
CA ARG A 63 -20.21 -11.15 -34.47
C ARG A 63 -19.59 -12.41 -35.06
N GLU A 64 -20.32 -13.18 -35.85
CA GLU A 64 -19.77 -14.39 -36.49
C GLU A 64 -18.63 -14.08 -37.47
N LEU A 65 -18.67 -12.94 -38.18
CA LEU A 65 -17.55 -12.50 -39.02
C LEU A 65 -16.29 -12.22 -38.20
N VAL A 66 -16.44 -11.53 -37.07
CA VAL A 66 -15.33 -11.27 -36.13
C VAL A 66 -14.77 -12.57 -35.57
N LEU A 67 -15.64 -13.49 -35.14
CA LEU A 67 -15.23 -14.79 -34.60
C LEU A 67 -14.51 -15.65 -35.64
N ALA A 68 -15.02 -15.71 -36.88
CA ALA A 68 -14.40 -16.42 -37.98
C ALA A 68 -13.01 -15.87 -38.30
N ARG A 69 -12.88 -14.53 -38.35
CA ARG A 69 -11.59 -13.87 -38.57
C ARG A 69 -10.60 -14.13 -37.44
N ALA A 70 -11.05 -14.04 -36.19
CA ALA A 70 -10.21 -14.32 -35.04
C ALA A 70 -9.74 -15.79 -35.05
N ALA A 71 -10.63 -16.73 -35.37
CA ALA A 71 -10.29 -18.14 -35.51
C ALA A 71 -9.29 -18.39 -36.64
N GLU A 72 -9.43 -17.70 -37.77
CA GLU A 72 -8.47 -17.75 -38.88
C GLU A 72 -7.07 -17.29 -38.44
N LEU A 73 -6.97 -16.16 -37.73
CA LEU A 73 -5.68 -15.67 -37.19
C LEU A 73 -5.03 -16.71 -36.28
N VAL A 74 -5.79 -17.30 -35.35
CA VAL A 74 -5.28 -18.33 -34.43
C VAL A 74 -4.86 -19.59 -35.18
N ALA A 75 -5.64 -20.03 -36.17
CA ALA A 75 -5.32 -21.21 -36.97
C ALA A 75 -4.01 -21.03 -37.76
N ARG A 76 -3.80 -19.85 -38.35
CA ARG A 76 -2.55 -19.53 -39.06
C ARG A 76 -1.35 -19.51 -38.13
N VAL A 77 -1.47 -18.89 -36.95
CA VAL A 77 -0.42 -18.92 -35.92
C VAL A 77 -0.09 -20.36 -35.52
N ARG A 78 -1.09 -21.19 -35.22
CA ARG A 78 -0.89 -22.60 -34.87
C ARG A 78 -0.22 -23.40 -35.98
N SER A 79 -0.58 -23.18 -37.25
CA SER A 79 0.03 -23.88 -38.39
C SER A 79 1.53 -23.59 -38.59
N LYS A 80 2.03 -22.47 -38.05
CA LYS A 80 3.43 -22.05 -38.14
C LYS A 80 4.25 -22.36 -36.88
N ALA A 81 3.62 -22.95 -35.87
CA ALA A 81 4.28 -23.27 -34.59
C ALA A 81 5.43 -24.29 -34.74
N GLY A 82 5.49 -25.04 -35.84
CA GLY A 82 6.58 -25.99 -36.13
C GLY A 82 7.89 -25.37 -36.63
N ASP A 83 7.89 -24.10 -37.06
CA ASP A 83 9.06 -23.40 -37.63
C ASP A 83 9.81 -22.52 -36.61
N GLN A 84 9.48 -22.63 -35.32
CA GLN A 84 9.97 -21.73 -34.26
C GLN A 84 11.40 -22.03 -33.79
N SER A 85 12.05 -21.01 -33.21
CA SER A 85 13.44 -21.10 -32.74
C SER A 85 13.58 -22.03 -31.51
N ALA A 86 14.77 -22.62 -31.33
CA ALA A 86 15.07 -23.49 -30.17
C ALA A 86 14.86 -22.81 -28.80
N VAL A 87 14.93 -21.48 -28.76
CA VAL A 87 14.70 -20.68 -27.54
C VAL A 87 13.20 -20.53 -27.26
N GLU A 88 12.36 -20.31 -28.27
CA GLU A 88 10.90 -20.28 -28.09
C GLU A 88 10.34 -21.65 -27.69
N SER A 89 10.92 -22.72 -28.23
CA SER A 89 10.61 -24.09 -27.82
C SER A 89 10.98 -24.36 -26.35
N PHE A 90 12.10 -23.78 -25.87
CA PHE A 90 12.52 -23.85 -24.47
C PHE A 90 11.57 -23.10 -23.53
N MET A 91 11.12 -21.89 -23.91
CA MET A 91 10.14 -21.09 -23.16
C MET A 91 8.76 -21.75 -23.08
N ARG A 92 8.43 -22.62 -24.04
CA ARG A 92 7.21 -23.42 -24.07
C ARG A 92 7.32 -24.70 -23.23
N GLN A 93 8.48 -25.37 -23.24
CA GLN A 93 8.73 -26.57 -22.41
C GLN A 93 8.81 -26.26 -20.92
N TYR A 94 9.40 -25.11 -20.58
CA TYR A 94 9.37 -24.55 -19.23
C TYR A 94 8.33 -23.45 -19.22
N ASP A 95 7.06 -23.81 -19.03
CA ASP A 95 5.97 -22.85 -18.92
C ASP A 95 6.36 -21.72 -17.95
N LEU A 96 6.82 -20.58 -18.46
CA LEU A 96 7.28 -19.46 -17.63
C LEU A 96 6.14 -18.78 -16.86
N SER A 97 4.90 -19.20 -17.15
CA SER A 97 3.70 -18.80 -16.44
C SER A 97 3.38 -19.73 -15.26
N SER A 98 4.05 -20.88 -15.18
CA SER A 98 4.04 -21.74 -14.00
C SER A 98 4.73 -21.08 -12.80
N GLU A 99 4.39 -21.55 -11.60
CA GLU A 99 5.00 -21.10 -10.35
C GLU A 99 6.53 -21.28 -10.40
N GLU A 100 7.00 -22.39 -10.95
CA GLU A 100 8.43 -22.70 -11.11
C GLU A 100 9.14 -21.79 -12.13
N GLY A 101 8.46 -21.43 -13.22
CA GLY A 101 8.97 -20.51 -14.23
C GLY A 101 9.11 -19.09 -13.71
N VAL A 102 8.11 -18.60 -12.97
CA VAL A 102 8.16 -17.31 -12.26
C VAL A 102 9.29 -17.31 -11.22
N LEU A 103 9.42 -18.39 -10.42
CA LEU A 103 10.49 -18.55 -9.44
C LEU A 103 11.87 -18.48 -10.09
N LEU A 104 12.10 -19.23 -11.17
CA LEU A 104 13.38 -19.22 -11.89
C LEU A 104 13.74 -17.81 -12.37
N MET A 105 12.77 -17.08 -12.92
CA MET A 105 12.98 -15.71 -13.38
C MET A 105 13.21 -14.72 -12.24
N CYS A 106 12.49 -14.86 -11.12
CA CYS A 106 12.73 -14.06 -9.91
C CYS A 106 14.13 -14.31 -9.33
N VAL A 107 14.59 -15.56 -9.31
CA VAL A 107 15.96 -15.91 -8.89
C VAL A 107 16.97 -15.26 -9.81
N ALA A 108 16.77 -15.44 -11.10
CA ALA A 108 17.65 -14.91 -12.12
C ALA A 108 17.74 -13.37 -11.96
N GLU A 109 16.59 -12.69 -11.93
CA GLU A 109 16.52 -11.23 -11.73
C GLU A 109 17.26 -10.77 -10.48
N ALA A 110 17.01 -11.40 -9.34
CA ALA A 110 17.65 -11.02 -8.11
C ALA A 110 19.17 -11.31 -8.15
N LEU A 111 19.64 -12.37 -8.82
CA LEU A 111 21.08 -12.68 -8.94
C LEU A 111 21.89 -11.69 -9.78
N LEU A 112 21.25 -10.97 -10.71
CA LEU A 112 21.91 -9.88 -11.44
C LEU A 112 22.05 -8.61 -10.60
N ARG A 113 21.22 -8.46 -9.58
CA ARG A 113 21.15 -7.26 -8.73
C ARG A 113 21.92 -7.40 -7.44
N ILE A 114 22.05 -8.62 -6.93
CA ILE A 114 22.83 -8.90 -5.73
C ILE A 114 24.32 -8.75 -6.07
N PRO A 115 25.00 -7.74 -5.51
CA PRO A 115 26.41 -7.47 -5.81
C PRO A 115 27.35 -8.49 -5.16
N ASP A 116 26.97 -9.05 -4.00
CA ASP A 116 27.82 -9.93 -3.22
C ASP A 116 27.56 -11.43 -3.45
N LYS A 117 28.59 -12.24 -3.20
CA LYS A 117 28.51 -13.68 -3.48
C LYS A 117 27.69 -14.45 -2.44
N ILE A 118 27.72 -14.04 -1.17
CA ILE A 118 27.12 -14.80 -0.08
C ILE A 118 25.60 -14.77 -0.20
N THR A 119 25.02 -13.59 -0.40
CA THR A 119 23.58 -13.41 -0.58
C THR A 119 23.11 -14.04 -1.89
N ALA A 120 23.91 -13.94 -2.97
CA ALA A 120 23.59 -14.61 -4.23
C ALA A 120 23.54 -16.15 -4.09
N ASP A 121 24.52 -16.73 -3.41
CA ASP A 121 24.58 -18.17 -3.20
C ASP A 121 23.44 -18.65 -2.27
N LYS A 122 23.06 -17.85 -1.26
CA LYS A 122 21.86 -18.10 -0.43
C LYS A 122 20.58 -18.11 -1.26
N LEU A 123 20.37 -17.12 -2.13
CA LEU A 123 19.19 -17.05 -2.99
C LEU A 123 19.10 -18.26 -3.94
N ILE A 124 20.23 -18.65 -4.55
CA ILE A 124 20.30 -19.85 -5.42
C ILE A 124 19.84 -21.08 -4.64
N ARG A 125 20.38 -21.28 -3.43
CA ARG A 125 20.07 -22.43 -2.59
C ARG A 125 18.60 -22.44 -2.16
N ASP A 126 18.09 -21.30 -1.71
CA ASP A 126 16.72 -21.11 -1.25
C ASP A 126 15.71 -21.47 -2.34
N LYS A 127 15.83 -20.84 -3.51
CA LYS A 127 14.80 -20.94 -4.55
C LYS A 127 14.99 -22.11 -5.53
N LEU A 128 16.22 -22.57 -5.78
CA LEU A 128 16.45 -23.76 -6.64
C LEU A 128 16.46 -25.08 -5.86
N GLY A 129 16.76 -25.04 -4.56
CA GLY A 129 16.83 -26.23 -3.70
C GLY A 129 15.45 -26.80 -3.32
N GLU A 130 14.41 -25.96 -3.24
CA GLU A 130 13.06 -26.36 -2.86
C GLU A 130 12.16 -26.79 -4.04
N ALA A 131 12.50 -26.41 -5.28
CA ALA A 131 11.66 -26.71 -6.43
C ALA A 131 11.58 -28.23 -6.69
N ASN A 132 10.35 -28.74 -6.78
CA ASN A 132 10.06 -30.17 -6.91
C ASN A 132 10.17 -30.60 -8.39
N TRP A 133 11.38 -30.49 -8.95
CA TRP A 133 11.72 -30.70 -10.37
C TRP A 133 11.33 -32.09 -10.94
N LYS A 134 10.90 -33.03 -10.09
CA LYS A 134 10.51 -34.38 -10.48
C LYS A 134 9.21 -34.46 -11.28
N LYS A 135 8.29 -33.49 -11.17
CA LYS A 135 6.95 -33.57 -11.80
C LYS A 135 6.95 -33.32 -13.31
N HIS A 136 7.94 -32.62 -13.85
CA HIS A 136 7.99 -32.17 -15.25
C HIS A 136 8.95 -32.98 -16.15
N LEU A 137 9.59 -34.03 -15.64
CA LEU A 137 10.50 -34.89 -16.41
C LEU A 137 9.79 -36.01 -17.19
N GLY A 138 8.46 -36.06 -17.18
CA GLY A 138 7.68 -37.24 -17.59
C GLY A 138 6.77 -37.11 -18.82
N GLY A 139 6.87 -36.06 -19.65
CA GLY A 139 5.88 -35.81 -20.70
C GLY A 139 6.40 -35.30 -22.04
N SER A 140 7.28 -36.04 -22.73
CA SER A 140 7.46 -35.90 -24.20
C SER A 140 8.27 -37.04 -24.82
N ASP A 141 7.74 -37.69 -25.86
CA ASP A 141 8.34 -38.79 -26.64
C ASP A 141 9.37 -38.33 -27.70
N SER A 142 10.38 -37.52 -27.33
CA SER A 142 11.52 -37.23 -28.22
C SER A 142 12.85 -37.22 -27.49
N VAL A 143 13.59 -38.32 -27.65
CA VAL A 143 14.85 -38.64 -26.94
C VAL A 143 16.07 -37.90 -27.53
N PHE A 144 15.92 -37.10 -28.59
CA PHE A 144 17.05 -36.48 -29.32
C PHE A 144 17.33 -34.99 -29.02
N VAL A 145 16.46 -34.28 -28.30
CA VAL A 145 16.57 -32.81 -28.13
C VAL A 145 17.10 -32.39 -26.74
N ASN A 146 17.10 -33.29 -25.75
CA ASN A 146 17.37 -32.91 -24.36
C ASN A 146 18.85 -32.89 -23.92
N ALA A 147 19.76 -33.55 -24.65
CA ALA A 147 21.19 -33.58 -24.30
C ALA A 147 22.04 -32.60 -25.13
N SER A 148 21.62 -32.32 -26.37
CA SER A 148 22.34 -31.47 -27.33
C SER A 148 22.23 -29.99 -27.00
N THR A 149 21.07 -29.54 -26.50
CA THR A 149 20.78 -28.11 -26.24
C THR A 149 21.63 -27.54 -25.10
N TRP A 150 21.80 -28.29 -23.99
CA TRP A 150 22.69 -27.88 -22.91
C TRP A 150 24.17 -28.00 -23.29
N GLY A 151 24.56 -29.04 -24.04
CA GLY A 151 25.94 -29.25 -24.50
C GLY A 151 26.44 -28.18 -25.47
N LEU A 152 25.58 -27.73 -26.40
CA LEU A 152 25.87 -26.64 -27.34
C LEU A 152 25.97 -25.28 -26.63
N MET A 153 25.06 -24.97 -25.70
CA MET A 153 25.09 -23.70 -24.97
C MET A 153 26.26 -23.57 -23.98
N LEU A 154 26.71 -24.68 -23.37
CA LEU A 154 27.77 -24.66 -22.37
C LEU A 154 29.20 -24.71 -22.96
N THR A 155 29.40 -25.27 -24.16
CA THR A 155 30.77 -25.60 -24.63
C THR A 155 31.12 -25.19 -26.05
N GLY A 156 30.14 -24.79 -26.89
CA GLY A 156 30.41 -24.38 -28.27
C GLY A 156 31.03 -25.46 -29.18
N ARG A 157 31.12 -26.71 -28.75
CA ARG A 157 31.58 -27.86 -29.54
C ARG A 157 30.74 -29.10 -29.27
N LEU A 158 30.43 -29.84 -30.33
CA LEU A 158 29.79 -31.16 -30.25
C LEU A 158 30.73 -32.16 -29.58
N VAL A 159 30.44 -32.53 -28.33
CA VAL A 159 31.11 -33.63 -27.65
C VAL A 159 30.20 -34.85 -27.70
N ASN A 160 30.65 -35.91 -28.38
CA ASN A 160 30.01 -37.22 -28.35
C ASN A 160 30.22 -37.86 -26.98
N LEU A 161 29.17 -37.91 -26.18
CA LEU A 161 29.15 -38.64 -24.90
C LEU A 161 28.77 -40.10 -25.14
N ALA A 162 29.63 -41.00 -24.65
CA ALA A 162 29.54 -42.45 -24.82
C ALA A 162 28.30 -43.07 -24.17
N GLU A 163 27.87 -44.20 -24.74
CA GLU A 163 26.61 -44.91 -24.50
C GLU A 163 26.38 -45.47 -23.07
N GLU A 164 27.32 -45.34 -22.14
CA GLU A 164 27.16 -45.88 -20.77
C GLU A 164 26.34 -44.96 -19.83
N THR A 165 26.01 -43.73 -20.24
CA THR A 165 25.26 -42.78 -19.40
C THR A 165 23.73 -42.93 -19.51
N ARG A 166 23.23 -43.89 -20.31
CA ARG A 166 21.80 -44.04 -20.65
C ARG A 166 20.88 -44.57 -19.55
N ARG A 167 21.40 -45.06 -18.41
CA ARG A 167 20.59 -45.74 -17.37
C ARG A 167 20.49 -45.05 -16.00
N ASP A 168 21.19 -43.94 -15.78
CA ASP A 168 21.18 -43.25 -14.47
C ASP A 168 21.28 -41.72 -14.63
N PHE A 169 20.34 -41.12 -15.37
CA PHE A 169 20.28 -39.67 -15.58
C PHE A 169 20.00 -38.91 -14.27
N THR A 170 19.19 -39.48 -13.38
CA THR A 170 18.88 -38.93 -12.05
C THR A 170 20.08 -38.98 -11.12
N GLY A 171 20.86 -40.05 -11.10
CA GLY A 171 22.12 -40.13 -10.35
C GLY A 171 23.26 -39.32 -10.98
N ALA A 172 23.25 -39.10 -12.29
CA ALA A 172 24.18 -38.19 -12.97
C ALA A 172 23.87 -36.73 -12.65
N LEU A 173 22.59 -36.31 -12.65
CA LEU A 173 22.17 -34.95 -12.26
C LEU A 173 22.44 -34.67 -10.77
N LYS A 174 22.17 -35.64 -9.88
CA LYS A 174 22.49 -35.53 -8.44
C LYS A 174 24.01 -35.46 -8.20
N ARG A 175 24.81 -36.18 -8.99
CA ARG A 175 26.28 -36.10 -8.98
C ARG A 175 26.81 -34.83 -9.61
N LEU A 176 26.12 -34.24 -10.58
CA LEU A 176 26.52 -32.99 -11.24
C LEU A 176 26.18 -31.77 -10.38
N VAL A 177 25.00 -31.74 -9.74
CA VAL A 177 24.65 -30.77 -8.70
C VAL A 177 25.57 -30.92 -7.47
N GLY A 178 25.98 -32.15 -7.14
CA GLY A 178 26.93 -32.43 -6.05
C GLY A 178 28.42 -32.22 -6.37
N ARG A 179 28.86 -32.28 -7.65
CA ARG A 179 30.28 -32.16 -8.07
C ARG A 179 30.61 -30.85 -8.80
N ALA A 180 29.65 -30.16 -9.41
CA ALA A 180 29.92 -28.93 -10.16
C ALA A 180 30.04 -27.67 -9.27
N GLY A 181 29.58 -27.73 -8.02
CA GLY A 181 29.63 -26.63 -7.07
C GLY A 181 28.68 -25.46 -7.41
N GLU A 182 28.21 -24.75 -6.40
CA GLU A 182 27.43 -23.50 -6.52
C GLU A 182 28.02 -22.48 -7.54
N PRO A 183 29.36 -22.35 -7.71
CA PRO A 183 29.94 -21.41 -8.68
C PRO A 183 29.58 -21.68 -10.15
N VAL A 184 29.40 -22.94 -10.57
CA VAL A 184 29.09 -23.29 -11.96
C VAL A 184 27.62 -23.02 -12.28
N ILE A 185 26.70 -23.33 -11.35
CA ILE A 185 25.27 -23.01 -11.47
C ILE A 185 25.07 -21.49 -11.57
N ARG A 186 25.76 -20.71 -10.73
CA ARG A 186 25.74 -19.25 -10.78
C ARG A 186 26.20 -18.71 -12.14
N LEU A 187 27.27 -19.27 -12.70
CA LEU A 187 27.80 -18.84 -14.00
C LEU A 187 26.83 -19.19 -15.14
N ALA A 188 26.23 -20.38 -15.09
CA ALA A 188 25.23 -20.84 -16.05
C ALA A 188 23.96 -19.98 -16.01
N VAL A 189 23.42 -19.67 -14.83
CA VAL A 189 22.23 -18.82 -14.65
C VAL A 189 22.51 -17.40 -15.14
N ARG A 190 23.66 -16.80 -14.77
CA ARG A 190 24.06 -15.47 -15.28
C ARG A 190 24.20 -15.43 -16.80
N GLN A 191 24.73 -16.50 -17.40
CA GLN A 191 24.86 -16.58 -18.86
C GLN A 191 23.50 -16.76 -19.54
N ALA A 192 22.63 -17.64 -19.00
CA ALA A 192 21.26 -17.81 -19.50
C ALA A 192 20.47 -16.50 -19.44
N MET A 193 20.64 -15.72 -18.38
CA MET A 193 20.02 -14.40 -18.25
C MET A 193 20.52 -13.36 -19.23
N ARG A 194 21.83 -13.32 -19.50
CA ARG A 194 22.35 -12.46 -20.55
C ARG A 194 21.67 -12.75 -21.88
N ILE A 195 21.46 -14.04 -22.16
CA ILE A 195 20.79 -14.50 -23.38
C ILE A 195 19.28 -14.14 -23.36
N MET A 196 18.57 -14.34 -22.23
CA MET A 196 17.16 -13.95 -22.10
C MET A 196 16.95 -12.43 -22.13
N GLY A 197 17.88 -11.65 -21.55
CA GLY A 197 17.86 -10.18 -21.60
C GLY A 197 17.88 -9.63 -23.03
N HIS A 198 18.49 -10.36 -23.98
CA HIS A 198 18.44 -10.01 -25.40
C HIS A 198 17.06 -10.20 -26.05
N GLN A 199 16.17 -11.04 -25.50
CA GLN A 199 14.82 -11.25 -26.04
C GLN A 199 13.78 -10.25 -25.50
N PHE A 200 13.96 -9.75 -24.28
CA PHE A 200 13.01 -8.82 -23.65
C PHE A 200 13.40 -7.36 -23.80
N VAL A 201 14.62 -7.06 -24.25
CA VAL A 201 15.11 -5.70 -24.49
C VAL A 201 15.55 -5.53 -25.91
N MET A 202 15.06 -4.48 -26.54
CA MET A 202 15.42 -4.14 -27.91
C MET A 202 16.91 -3.77 -28.02
N GLY A 203 17.46 -3.07 -27.02
CA GLY A 203 18.88 -2.75 -26.93
C GLY A 203 19.25 -2.17 -25.57
N ARG A 204 20.55 -2.24 -25.19
CA ARG A 204 21.03 -1.66 -23.93
C ARG A 204 21.09 -0.13 -24.00
N THR A 205 21.25 0.39 -25.21
CA THR A 205 21.20 1.81 -25.54
C THR A 205 20.19 2.04 -26.66
N ILE A 206 19.80 3.30 -26.85
CA ILE A 206 18.87 3.68 -27.91
C ILE A 206 19.46 3.41 -29.30
N GLU A 207 20.78 3.55 -29.47
CA GLU A 207 21.48 3.26 -30.72
C GLU A 207 21.41 1.77 -31.07
N GLU A 208 21.69 0.88 -30.10
CA GLU A 208 21.57 -0.57 -30.30
C GLU A 208 20.13 -0.95 -30.67
N ALA A 209 19.15 -0.37 -29.99
CA ALA A 209 17.75 -0.63 -30.24
C ALA A 209 17.31 -0.16 -31.65
N LEU A 210 17.83 0.98 -32.10
CA LEU A 210 17.62 1.51 -33.44
C LEU A 210 18.21 0.61 -34.52
N ASP A 211 19.44 0.12 -34.34
CA ASP A 211 20.09 -0.77 -35.31
C ASP A 211 19.32 -2.08 -35.46
N ARG A 212 18.91 -2.70 -34.35
CA ARG A 212 18.09 -3.93 -34.39
C ARG A 212 16.72 -3.71 -35.00
N SER A 213 16.15 -2.51 -34.86
CA SER A 213 14.83 -2.18 -35.43
C SER A 213 14.84 -2.13 -36.95
N ALA A 214 16.03 -1.93 -37.55
CA ALA A 214 16.24 -1.87 -38.99
C ALA A 214 16.60 -3.22 -39.62
N GLU A 215 16.77 -4.29 -38.83
CA GLU A 215 17.05 -5.64 -39.34
C GLU A 215 15.82 -6.25 -40.03
N LYS A 216 16.04 -7.10 -41.06
CA LYS A 216 15.02 -7.62 -42.01
C LYS A 216 13.58 -7.69 -41.48
N ASP A 217 13.29 -8.65 -40.60
CA ASP A 217 11.92 -8.92 -40.15
C ASP A 217 11.39 -7.85 -39.19
N ASN A 218 12.30 -7.13 -38.53
CA ASN A 218 11.98 -6.02 -37.63
C ASN A 218 11.63 -4.74 -38.41
N ALA A 219 12.20 -4.53 -39.59
CA ALA A 219 12.00 -3.34 -40.42
C ALA A 219 10.56 -3.20 -40.96
N ALA A 220 9.77 -4.28 -40.94
CA ALA A 220 8.35 -4.26 -41.32
C ALA A 220 7.44 -3.59 -40.27
N TYR A 221 7.95 -3.38 -39.05
CA TYR A 221 7.20 -2.78 -37.93
C TYR A 221 7.57 -1.30 -37.71
N ARG A 222 6.67 -0.58 -37.03
CA ARG A 222 6.98 0.72 -36.41
C ARG A 222 7.47 0.49 -34.98
N TYR A 223 8.10 1.48 -34.35
CA TYR A 223 8.61 1.35 -32.98
C TYR A 223 8.18 2.49 -32.05
N SER A 224 7.92 2.16 -30.78
CA SER A 224 7.78 3.08 -29.66
C SER A 224 8.79 2.68 -28.59
N TYR A 225 9.75 3.54 -28.27
CA TYR A 225 10.84 3.18 -27.36
C TYR A 225 10.50 3.54 -25.91
N ASP A 226 10.61 2.56 -25.02
CA ASP A 226 10.42 2.71 -23.57
C ASP A 226 11.78 2.70 -22.88
N MET A 227 12.18 3.84 -22.33
CA MET A 227 13.51 4.03 -21.74
C MET A 227 13.63 3.41 -20.33
N LEU A 228 12.67 2.58 -19.91
CA LEU A 228 12.63 1.82 -18.64
C LEU A 228 12.67 2.68 -17.35
N GLY A 229 12.76 3.99 -17.45
CA GLY A 229 12.73 4.89 -16.30
C GLY A 229 11.34 4.98 -15.70
N GLU A 230 11.24 4.66 -14.40
CA GLU A 230 10.02 4.82 -13.58
C GLU A 230 10.37 5.19 -12.14
N ALA A 231 9.40 5.79 -11.44
CA ALA A 231 9.42 6.04 -10.00
C ALA A 231 10.71 6.67 -9.46
N ALA A 232 11.08 7.85 -9.97
CA ALA A 232 12.13 8.65 -9.36
C ALA A 232 11.82 8.89 -7.87
N LEU A 233 12.82 8.75 -7.00
CA LEU A 233 12.68 9.06 -5.57
C LEU A 233 13.43 10.31 -5.16
N THR A 234 14.38 10.73 -6.00
CA THR A 234 15.22 11.90 -5.75
C THR A 234 15.18 12.81 -6.98
N GLN A 235 15.37 14.11 -6.76
CA GLN A 235 15.51 15.06 -7.88
C GLN A 235 16.64 14.66 -8.87
N PRO A 236 17.82 14.18 -8.44
CA PRO A 236 18.83 13.65 -9.35
C PRO A 236 18.35 12.47 -10.21
N ASP A 237 17.51 11.56 -9.69
CA ASP A 237 16.93 10.49 -10.50
C ASP A 237 16.03 11.06 -11.60
N ALA A 238 15.17 12.03 -11.23
CA ALA A 238 14.29 12.70 -12.15
C ALA A 238 15.04 13.45 -13.27
N GLU A 239 16.16 14.09 -12.94
CA GLU A 239 17.03 14.76 -13.90
C GLU A 239 17.76 13.77 -14.81
N ARG A 240 18.24 12.65 -14.27
CA ARG A 240 18.85 11.56 -15.04
C ARG A 240 17.88 10.99 -16.07
N TYR A 241 16.65 10.67 -15.67
CA TYR A 241 15.63 10.17 -16.58
C TYR A 241 15.22 11.22 -17.61
N HIS A 242 15.04 12.48 -17.20
CA HIS A 242 14.76 13.57 -18.12
C HIS A 242 15.83 13.69 -19.21
N LYS A 243 17.11 13.62 -18.84
CA LYS A 243 18.23 13.61 -19.79
C LYS A 243 18.18 12.39 -20.70
N ALA A 244 17.93 11.19 -20.17
CA ALA A 244 17.84 9.97 -20.97
C ALA A 244 16.73 10.06 -22.03
N TYR A 245 15.57 10.63 -21.69
CA TYR A 245 14.49 10.89 -22.65
C TYR A 245 14.92 11.92 -23.72
N LYS A 246 15.58 13.02 -23.33
CA LYS A 246 16.08 14.03 -24.29
C LYS A 246 17.06 13.42 -25.30
N ASP A 247 18.03 12.66 -24.80
CA ASP A 247 19.05 12.02 -25.63
C ASP A 247 18.42 11.01 -26.59
N ALA A 248 17.46 10.21 -26.11
CA ALA A 248 16.71 9.27 -26.94
C ALA A 248 15.89 9.96 -28.03
N ILE A 249 15.17 11.05 -27.72
CA ILE A 249 14.40 11.82 -28.71
C ILE A 249 15.31 12.32 -29.84
N VAL A 250 16.49 12.85 -29.50
CA VAL A 250 17.46 13.34 -30.50
C VAL A 250 18.01 12.19 -31.33
N ALA A 251 18.34 11.05 -30.72
CA ALA A 251 18.83 9.87 -31.43
C ALA A 251 17.80 9.33 -32.44
N LEU A 252 16.52 9.28 -32.05
CA LEU A 252 15.42 8.87 -32.91
C LEU A 252 15.23 9.83 -34.10
N GLY A 253 15.28 11.14 -33.87
CA GLY A 253 15.13 12.17 -34.91
C GLY A 253 16.19 12.08 -36.03
N LYS A 254 17.42 11.69 -35.69
CA LYS A 254 18.53 11.56 -36.66
C LYS A 254 18.30 10.52 -37.76
N ARG A 255 17.37 9.58 -37.57
CA ARG A 255 17.02 8.55 -38.57
C ARG A 255 15.98 9.04 -39.59
N GLY A 256 15.49 10.27 -39.45
CA GLY A 256 14.60 10.90 -40.43
C GLY A 256 15.33 11.35 -41.71
N PRO A 257 14.61 11.98 -42.66
CA PRO A 257 13.21 12.40 -42.57
C PRO A 257 12.22 11.24 -42.69
N PHE A 258 11.11 11.31 -41.95
CA PHE A 258 10.01 10.34 -41.99
C PHE A 258 8.85 10.86 -42.84
N LYS A 259 8.06 9.96 -43.44
CA LYS A 259 6.90 10.31 -44.28
C LYS A 259 5.83 11.11 -43.51
N SER A 260 5.59 10.73 -42.26
CA SER A 260 4.69 11.42 -41.35
C SER A 260 5.10 11.13 -39.90
N VAL A 261 4.60 11.93 -38.96
CA VAL A 261 4.80 11.67 -37.52
C VAL A 261 4.20 10.33 -37.06
N LEU A 262 3.20 9.82 -37.79
CA LEU A 262 2.59 8.51 -37.52
C LEU A 262 3.46 7.36 -38.04
N ASP A 263 4.23 7.57 -39.10
CA ASP A 263 5.18 6.58 -39.63
C ASP A 263 6.52 6.60 -38.88
N ALA A 264 6.88 7.77 -38.33
CA ALA A 264 8.07 7.95 -37.52
C ALA A 264 8.06 7.03 -36.27
N PRO A 265 9.25 6.69 -35.72
CA PRO A 265 9.32 6.12 -34.38
C PRO A 265 8.70 7.07 -33.35
N SER A 266 8.31 6.53 -32.21
CA SER A 266 7.88 7.33 -31.06
C SER A 266 8.65 6.98 -29.81
N ILE A 267 8.57 7.85 -28.80
CA ILE A 267 9.09 7.57 -27.45
C ILE A 267 7.92 7.45 -26.47
N SER A 268 8.05 6.56 -25.50
CA SER A 268 7.12 6.41 -24.39
C SER A 268 7.75 6.95 -23.10
N VAL A 269 7.01 7.80 -22.40
CA VAL A 269 7.50 8.54 -21.22
C VAL A 269 6.59 8.28 -20.03
N LYS A 270 7.17 7.95 -18.87
CA LYS A 270 6.44 7.82 -17.60
C LYS A 270 6.62 9.09 -16.77
N LEU A 271 5.52 9.61 -16.21
CA LEU A 271 5.53 10.86 -15.45
C LEU A 271 6.23 10.68 -14.09
N SER A 272 6.07 9.52 -13.45
CA SER A 272 6.78 9.18 -12.21
C SER A 272 8.30 9.18 -12.34
N ALA A 273 8.84 9.02 -13.55
CA ALA A 273 10.28 9.07 -13.81
C ALA A 273 10.82 10.51 -13.81
N LEU A 274 9.95 11.51 -13.99
CA LEU A 274 10.35 12.90 -14.23
C LEU A 274 10.17 13.80 -12.99
N HIS A 275 9.58 13.27 -11.92
CA HIS A 275 9.36 14.01 -10.69
C HIS A 275 9.32 13.07 -9.47
N PRO A 276 10.09 13.35 -8.41
CA PRO A 276 10.23 12.43 -7.28
C PRO A 276 8.96 12.32 -6.42
N ARG A 277 8.11 13.35 -6.45
CA ARG A 277 6.82 13.39 -5.74
C ARG A 277 5.63 13.52 -6.69
N TYR A 278 5.55 12.65 -7.68
CA TYR A 278 4.41 12.60 -8.61
C TYR A 278 3.18 11.98 -7.94
N GLU A 279 2.45 12.79 -7.17
CA GLU A 279 1.27 12.39 -6.40
C GLU A 279 0.32 13.58 -6.17
N VAL A 280 -0.96 13.30 -5.91
CA VAL A 280 -2.01 14.34 -5.82
C VAL A 280 -1.73 15.35 -4.71
N ALA A 281 -1.17 14.91 -3.59
CA ALA A 281 -0.78 15.79 -2.49
C ALA A 281 0.24 16.87 -2.90
N LYS A 282 1.02 16.64 -3.96
CA LYS A 282 2.01 17.59 -4.47
C LYS A 282 1.59 18.24 -5.78
N ARG A 283 0.28 18.37 -6.03
CA ARG A 283 -0.29 18.92 -7.27
C ARG A 283 0.40 20.22 -7.71
N ALA A 284 0.57 21.18 -6.79
CA ALA A 284 1.21 22.46 -7.08
C ALA A 284 2.67 22.30 -7.57
N ARG A 285 3.47 21.49 -6.88
CA ARG A 285 4.86 21.17 -7.29
C ARG A 285 4.89 20.45 -8.63
N VAL A 286 4.01 19.47 -8.84
CA VAL A 286 3.89 18.75 -10.12
C VAL A 286 3.60 19.71 -11.28
N HIS A 287 2.70 20.67 -11.10
CA HIS A 287 2.48 21.69 -12.12
C HIS A 287 3.69 22.61 -12.35
N ALA A 288 4.38 23.02 -11.28
CA ALA A 288 5.52 23.93 -11.39
C ALA A 288 6.79 23.27 -11.95
N GLU A 289 7.00 21.98 -11.66
CA GLU A 289 8.28 21.29 -11.85
C GLU A 289 8.20 20.21 -12.94
N LEU A 290 7.13 19.41 -12.97
CA LEU A 290 6.97 18.30 -13.92
C LEU A 290 6.43 18.77 -15.27
N MET A 291 5.39 19.61 -15.28
CA MET A 291 4.75 20.06 -16.53
C MET A 291 5.74 20.75 -17.50
N PRO A 292 6.66 21.62 -17.06
CA PRO A 292 7.68 22.18 -17.95
C PRO A 292 8.62 21.14 -18.55
N LYS A 293 9.02 20.10 -17.79
CA LYS A 293 9.87 19.01 -18.31
C LYS A 293 9.14 18.21 -19.40
N VAL A 294 7.85 17.91 -19.19
CA VAL A 294 7.04 17.21 -20.20
C VAL A 294 6.86 18.07 -21.46
N LEU A 295 6.64 19.39 -21.29
CA LEU A 295 6.56 20.32 -22.41
C LEU A 295 7.87 20.39 -23.21
N GLU A 296 9.02 20.43 -22.53
CA GLU A 296 10.32 20.43 -23.18
C GLU A 296 10.54 19.16 -24.01
N LEU A 297 10.21 17.98 -23.46
CA LEU A 297 10.28 16.72 -24.20
C LEU A 297 9.35 16.71 -25.42
N ALA A 298 8.12 17.24 -25.27
CA ALA A 298 7.15 17.34 -26.37
C ALA A 298 7.65 18.28 -27.48
N GLN A 299 8.19 19.44 -27.13
CA GLN A 299 8.80 20.38 -28.08
C GLN A 299 10.00 19.77 -28.80
N LEU A 300 10.83 19.00 -28.08
CA LEU A 300 11.96 18.31 -28.66
C LEU A 300 11.51 17.19 -29.62
N ALA A 301 10.47 16.44 -29.27
CA ALA A 301 9.88 15.41 -30.13
C ALA A 301 9.29 16.02 -31.41
N MET A 302 8.56 17.14 -31.27
CA MET A 302 8.05 17.93 -32.39
C MET A 302 9.18 18.38 -33.32
N LYS A 303 10.23 19.00 -32.78
CA LYS A 303 11.39 19.49 -33.55
C LYS A 303 12.08 18.36 -34.34
N ASN A 304 12.09 17.15 -33.79
CA ASN A 304 12.70 15.97 -34.40
C ASN A 304 11.73 15.17 -35.28
N GLY A 305 10.48 15.60 -35.44
CA GLY A 305 9.48 14.96 -36.30
C GLY A 305 9.05 13.57 -35.84
N ILE A 306 9.17 13.25 -34.55
CA ILE A 306 8.79 11.95 -33.97
C ILE A 306 7.53 12.06 -33.10
N GLY A 307 6.91 10.93 -32.77
CA GLY A 307 5.80 10.87 -31.81
C GLY A 307 6.27 10.80 -30.36
N MET A 308 5.42 11.21 -29.43
CA MET A 308 5.62 11.06 -27.99
C MET A 308 4.33 10.59 -27.32
N THR A 309 4.40 9.51 -26.56
CA THR A 309 3.26 8.96 -25.82
C THR A 309 3.56 8.97 -24.31
N VAL A 310 2.70 9.59 -23.51
CA VAL A 310 2.79 9.51 -22.06
C VAL A 310 2.11 8.23 -21.58
N ASP A 311 2.83 7.37 -20.87
CA ASP A 311 2.31 6.10 -20.36
C ASP A 311 1.35 6.34 -19.17
N ALA A 312 0.38 5.44 -19.00
CA ALA A 312 -0.55 5.46 -17.89
C ALA A 312 -0.06 4.55 -16.75
N GLU A 313 -0.11 5.07 -15.52
CA GLU A 313 0.42 4.43 -14.31
C GLU A 313 -0.75 4.00 -13.38
N GLU A 314 -0.62 4.19 -12.07
CA GLU A 314 -1.65 3.85 -11.08
C GLU A 314 -2.90 4.75 -11.18
N ALA A 315 -4.03 4.24 -10.69
CA ALA A 315 -5.33 4.90 -10.77
C ALA A 315 -5.39 6.24 -10.04
N ASP A 316 -4.65 6.40 -8.94
CA ASP A 316 -4.60 7.65 -8.17
C ASP A 316 -3.89 8.79 -8.90
N ARG A 317 -3.05 8.46 -9.90
CA ARG A 317 -2.32 9.42 -10.72
C ARG A 317 -3.05 9.84 -11.98
N LEU A 318 -4.14 9.15 -12.36
CA LEU A 318 -4.84 9.41 -13.63
C LEU A 318 -5.23 10.88 -13.78
N GLU A 319 -5.97 11.45 -12.83
CA GLU A 319 -6.50 12.82 -12.99
C GLU A 319 -5.39 13.87 -12.92
N LEU A 320 -4.38 13.67 -12.07
CA LEU A 320 -3.17 14.50 -12.03
C LEU A 320 -2.37 14.42 -13.34
N SER A 321 -2.33 13.25 -13.99
CA SER A 321 -1.73 13.10 -15.31
C SER A 321 -2.48 13.94 -16.35
N LEU A 322 -3.82 13.97 -16.30
CA LEU A 322 -4.64 14.74 -17.23
C LEU A 322 -4.45 16.25 -17.05
N ASP A 323 -4.20 16.72 -15.83
CA ASP A 323 -3.82 18.10 -15.54
C ASP A 323 -2.53 18.50 -16.29
N VAL A 324 -1.49 17.67 -16.17
CA VAL A 324 -0.19 17.91 -16.81
C VAL A 324 -0.26 17.75 -18.34
N ILE A 325 -0.77 16.62 -18.80
CA ILE A 325 -0.81 16.25 -20.23
C ILE A 325 -1.76 17.17 -20.99
N GLY A 326 -2.90 17.55 -20.41
CA GLY A 326 -3.85 18.48 -21.01
C GLY A 326 -3.25 19.88 -21.20
N ALA A 327 -2.52 20.39 -20.19
CA ALA A 327 -1.84 21.67 -20.28
C ALA A 327 -0.73 21.66 -21.35
N VAL A 328 0.07 20.59 -21.42
CA VAL A 328 1.10 20.42 -22.46
C VAL A 328 0.47 20.36 -23.85
N PHE A 329 -0.58 19.54 -24.03
CA PHE A 329 -1.24 19.41 -25.32
C PHE A 329 -1.88 20.70 -25.81
N ALA A 330 -2.42 21.53 -24.92
CA ALA A 330 -3.00 22.83 -25.29
C ALA A 330 -1.94 23.91 -25.56
N HIS A 331 -0.66 23.66 -25.29
CA HIS A 331 0.37 24.68 -25.40
C HIS A 331 0.59 25.13 -26.86
N PRO A 332 0.62 26.45 -27.17
CA PRO A 332 0.76 26.95 -28.54
C PRO A 332 2.06 26.56 -29.23
N SER A 333 3.12 26.30 -28.48
CA SER A 333 4.41 25.87 -29.06
C SER A 333 4.37 24.52 -29.77
N LEU A 334 3.26 23.78 -29.65
CA LEU A 334 3.05 22.47 -30.28
C LEU A 334 2.14 22.55 -31.53
N ASP A 335 1.81 23.76 -32.00
CA ASP A 335 0.91 23.95 -33.13
C ASP A 335 1.48 23.34 -34.41
N GLY A 336 0.61 22.66 -35.17
CA GLY A 336 0.99 21.92 -36.38
C GLY A 336 1.60 20.53 -36.12
N TRP A 337 1.80 20.12 -34.87
CA TRP A 337 2.28 18.78 -34.52
C TRP A 337 1.18 17.87 -33.95
N ASN A 338 0.94 16.76 -34.65
CA ASN A 338 -0.08 15.76 -34.30
C ASN A 338 0.57 14.43 -33.84
N GLY A 339 1.67 14.52 -33.10
CA GLY A 339 2.43 13.37 -32.58
C GLY A 339 2.36 13.19 -31.06
N PHE A 340 1.70 14.09 -30.33
CA PHE A 340 1.53 13.98 -28.88
C PHE A 340 0.40 13.03 -28.53
N GLY A 341 0.61 12.22 -27.50
CA GLY A 341 -0.31 11.17 -27.14
C GLY A 341 -0.20 10.71 -25.69
N LEU A 342 -1.12 9.84 -25.33
CA LEU A 342 -1.15 9.20 -24.01
C LEU A 342 -1.72 7.79 -24.11
N ALA A 343 -1.40 6.96 -23.12
CA ALA A 343 -2.08 5.70 -22.88
C ALA A 343 -3.35 5.89 -22.04
N VAL A 344 -4.39 5.12 -22.32
CA VAL A 344 -5.62 5.04 -21.53
C VAL A 344 -5.94 3.58 -21.24
N GLN A 345 -6.33 3.28 -20.00
CA GLN A 345 -6.41 1.91 -19.50
C GLN A 345 -7.87 1.44 -19.40
N ALA A 346 -8.28 0.54 -20.29
CA ALA A 346 -9.64 0.02 -20.40
C ALA A 346 -10.12 -0.77 -19.17
N TYR A 347 -9.21 -1.25 -18.32
CA TYR A 347 -9.57 -1.91 -17.06
C TYR A 347 -10.16 -0.94 -16.02
N GLN A 348 -10.01 0.38 -16.20
CA GLN A 348 -10.55 1.38 -15.30
C GLN A 348 -11.96 1.78 -15.72
N LYS A 349 -12.84 1.96 -14.74
CA LYS A 349 -14.23 2.41 -14.95
C LYS A 349 -14.33 3.82 -15.53
N ARG A 350 -13.25 4.60 -15.40
CA ARG A 350 -13.11 5.97 -15.91
C ARG A 350 -12.73 6.05 -17.39
N CYS A 351 -12.22 4.98 -17.99
CA CYS A 351 -11.67 5.00 -19.36
C CYS A 351 -12.62 5.59 -20.42
N PRO A 352 -13.93 5.25 -20.45
CA PRO A 352 -14.84 5.83 -21.44
C PRO A 352 -14.97 7.36 -21.33
N PHE A 353 -14.92 7.89 -20.11
CA PHE A 353 -15.02 9.33 -19.83
C PHE A 353 -13.72 10.07 -20.11
N VAL A 354 -12.57 9.41 -19.93
CA VAL A 354 -11.27 9.95 -20.37
C VAL A 354 -11.25 10.12 -21.88
N ILE A 355 -11.80 9.15 -22.64
CA ILE A 355 -11.89 9.25 -24.11
C ILE A 355 -12.77 10.44 -24.54
N ASP A 356 -13.88 10.70 -23.84
CA ASP A 356 -14.69 11.90 -24.11
C ASP A 356 -13.89 13.19 -23.89
N TRP A 357 -13.17 13.28 -22.77
CA TRP A 357 -12.34 14.44 -22.47
C TRP A 357 -11.24 14.63 -23.52
N LEU A 358 -10.65 13.56 -24.03
CA LEU A 358 -9.67 13.62 -25.13
C LEU A 358 -10.30 14.16 -26.41
N ALA A 359 -11.50 13.70 -26.78
CA ALA A 359 -12.20 14.24 -27.94
C ALA A 359 -12.52 15.73 -27.78
N GLU A 360 -13.08 16.13 -26.62
CA GLU A 360 -13.40 17.53 -26.32
C GLU A 360 -12.16 18.43 -26.35
N THR A 361 -11.05 18.00 -25.76
CA THR A 361 -9.80 18.78 -25.75
C THR A 361 -9.14 18.87 -27.12
N ALA A 362 -9.20 17.80 -27.93
CA ALA A 362 -8.73 17.84 -29.31
C ALA A 362 -9.49 18.88 -30.14
N HIS A 363 -10.82 18.91 -30.05
CA HIS A 363 -11.64 19.89 -30.76
C HIS A 363 -11.35 21.32 -30.30
N LYS A 364 -11.19 21.56 -28.99
CA LYS A 364 -10.84 22.88 -28.44
C LYS A 364 -9.46 23.35 -28.94
N ALA A 365 -8.46 22.46 -28.89
CA ALA A 365 -7.08 22.79 -29.28
C ALA A 365 -6.83 22.75 -30.80
N LYS A 366 -7.79 22.24 -31.59
CA LYS A 366 -7.64 21.97 -33.03
C LYS A 366 -6.38 21.14 -33.35
N ARG A 367 -6.11 20.17 -32.48
CA ARG A 367 -4.96 19.26 -32.56
C ARG A 367 -5.45 17.83 -32.35
N ARG A 368 -4.78 16.87 -32.97
CA ARG A 368 -5.15 15.45 -32.88
C ARG A 368 -4.32 14.74 -31.81
N TRP A 369 -4.99 13.92 -30.98
CA TRP A 369 -4.32 13.01 -30.06
C TRP A 369 -3.86 11.72 -30.74
N CYS A 370 -2.69 11.20 -30.38
CA CYS A 370 -2.37 9.78 -30.53
C CYS A 370 -2.77 9.04 -29.24
N VAL A 371 -3.81 8.21 -29.29
CA VAL A 371 -4.36 7.57 -28.07
C VAL A 371 -4.07 6.09 -28.08
N ARG A 372 -3.21 5.65 -27.15
CA ARG A 372 -2.92 4.23 -26.93
C ARG A 372 -3.95 3.61 -25.99
N LEU A 373 -4.87 2.81 -26.51
CA LEU A 373 -5.76 2.01 -25.68
C LEU A 373 -5.03 0.74 -25.23
N VAL A 374 -4.89 0.57 -23.93
CA VAL A 374 -4.34 -0.63 -23.28
C VAL A 374 -5.42 -1.25 -22.37
N LYS A 375 -5.22 -2.48 -21.88
CA LYS A 375 -6.05 -3.01 -20.78
C LYS A 375 -5.67 -2.33 -19.46
N GLY A 376 -4.47 -2.59 -18.96
CA GLY A 376 -3.94 -2.05 -17.70
C GLY A 376 -2.87 -2.97 -17.12
N ALA A 377 -1.99 -2.42 -16.29
CA ALA A 377 -0.77 -3.08 -15.81
C ALA A 377 -0.66 -3.20 -14.27
N TYR A 378 -1.58 -2.58 -13.53
CA TYR A 378 -1.48 -2.43 -12.06
C TYR A 378 -2.65 -3.09 -11.30
N TRP A 379 -3.35 -4.04 -11.92
CA TRP A 379 -4.67 -4.50 -11.46
C TRP A 379 -4.68 -5.00 -10.01
N ASP A 380 -3.71 -5.84 -9.64
CA ASP A 380 -3.57 -6.41 -8.30
C ASP A 380 -3.29 -5.33 -7.25
N SER A 381 -2.41 -4.39 -7.57
CA SER A 381 -2.05 -3.24 -6.75
C SER A 381 -3.25 -2.33 -6.53
N GLU A 382 -4.11 -2.12 -7.53
CA GLU A 382 -5.35 -1.36 -7.39
C GLU A 382 -6.37 -2.04 -6.48
N ILE A 383 -6.50 -3.38 -6.56
CA ILE A 383 -7.36 -4.13 -5.64
C ILE A 383 -6.84 -4.02 -4.21
N LYS A 384 -5.54 -4.29 -4.00
CA LYS A 384 -4.89 -4.21 -2.69
C LYS A 384 -5.05 -2.83 -2.08
N ARG A 385 -4.73 -1.77 -2.82
CA ARG A 385 -4.76 -0.39 -2.33
C ARG A 385 -6.16 0.05 -1.94
N ALA A 386 -7.18 -0.29 -2.73
CA ALA A 386 -8.56 0.02 -2.39
C ALA A 386 -9.04 -0.72 -1.12
N GLN A 387 -8.58 -1.96 -0.89
CA GLN A 387 -8.86 -2.73 0.33
C GLN A 387 -8.15 -2.14 1.55
N GLU A 388 -6.84 -1.87 1.45
CA GLU A 388 -6.02 -1.30 2.53
C GLU A 388 -6.55 0.05 2.98
N LEU A 389 -6.89 0.93 2.02
CA LEU A 389 -7.40 2.28 2.31
C LEU A 389 -8.90 2.32 2.62
N GLY A 390 -9.62 1.19 2.52
CA GLY A 390 -11.05 1.12 2.82
C GLY A 390 -11.90 2.00 1.92
N HIS A 391 -11.64 1.99 0.60
CA HIS A 391 -12.38 2.80 -0.38
C HIS A 391 -13.79 2.24 -0.64
N GLY A 392 -14.72 3.08 -1.11
CA GLY A 392 -16.10 2.67 -1.41
C GLY A 392 -16.23 1.60 -2.51
N GLY A 393 -15.20 1.41 -3.33
CA GLY A 393 -15.15 0.38 -4.36
C GLY A 393 -13.82 0.39 -5.11
N TYR A 394 -13.71 -0.45 -6.14
CA TYR A 394 -12.52 -0.57 -6.97
C TYR A 394 -12.53 0.42 -8.15
N PRO A 395 -11.38 1.05 -8.48
CA PRO A 395 -11.25 1.87 -9.69
C PRO A 395 -11.25 1.05 -10.98
N VAL A 396 -10.98 -0.25 -10.84
CA VAL A 396 -10.86 -1.23 -11.92
C VAL A 396 -12.01 -2.23 -11.92
N TYR A 397 -12.23 -2.91 -13.04
CA TYR A 397 -13.11 -4.08 -13.12
C TYR A 397 -12.48 -5.27 -12.40
N THR A 398 -13.31 -6.11 -11.77
CA THR A 398 -12.84 -7.25 -10.96
C THR A 398 -12.81 -8.57 -11.75
N ARG A 399 -13.35 -8.60 -12.96
CA ARG A 399 -13.23 -9.73 -13.90
C ARG A 399 -12.48 -9.32 -15.17
N LYS A 400 -11.63 -10.22 -15.66
CA LYS A 400 -10.92 -10.04 -16.93
C LYS A 400 -11.88 -9.84 -18.12
N PRO A 401 -12.95 -10.65 -18.32
CA PRO A 401 -13.89 -10.41 -19.41
C PRO A 401 -14.61 -9.05 -19.36
N ASN A 402 -14.84 -8.48 -18.17
CA ASN A 402 -15.41 -7.12 -18.04
C ASN A 402 -14.45 -6.07 -18.61
N THR A 403 -13.14 -6.24 -18.39
CA THR A 403 -12.10 -5.40 -19.01
C THR A 403 -12.07 -5.57 -20.53
N ASP A 404 -12.27 -6.78 -21.05
CA ASP A 404 -12.35 -7.01 -22.51
C ASP A 404 -13.56 -6.29 -23.13
N VAL A 405 -14.73 -6.36 -22.48
CA VAL A 405 -15.93 -5.61 -22.91
C VAL A 405 -15.67 -4.10 -22.88
N SER A 406 -15.08 -3.59 -21.81
CA SER A 406 -14.68 -2.18 -21.70
C SER A 406 -13.73 -1.76 -22.82
N TYR A 407 -12.74 -2.60 -23.15
CA TYR A 407 -11.81 -2.34 -24.24
C TYR A 407 -12.53 -2.22 -25.58
N LEU A 408 -13.46 -3.15 -25.90
CA LEU A 408 -14.21 -3.11 -27.16
C LEU A 408 -15.13 -1.88 -27.26
N ALA A 409 -15.82 -1.54 -26.17
CA ALA A 409 -16.65 -0.32 -26.11
C ALA A 409 -15.80 0.95 -26.27
N CYS A 410 -14.66 1.03 -25.57
CA CYS A 410 -13.72 2.14 -25.69
C CYS A 410 -13.12 2.24 -27.10
N ALA A 411 -12.87 1.11 -27.78
CA ALA A 411 -12.38 1.11 -29.16
C ALA A 411 -13.41 1.71 -30.13
N LYS A 412 -14.68 1.31 -30.03
CA LYS A 412 -15.78 1.94 -30.80
C LYS A 412 -15.86 3.45 -30.51
N ARG A 413 -15.71 3.85 -29.25
CA ARG A 413 -15.74 5.25 -28.82
C ARG A 413 -14.59 6.09 -29.40
N LEU A 414 -13.37 5.54 -29.45
CA LEU A 414 -12.22 6.19 -30.11
C LEU A 414 -12.46 6.42 -31.59
N PHE A 415 -13.04 5.44 -32.29
CA PHE A 415 -13.41 5.61 -33.70
C PHE A 415 -14.56 6.61 -33.91
N ALA A 416 -15.49 6.70 -32.96
CA ALA A 416 -16.61 7.64 -33.01
C ALA A 416 -16.19 9.10 -32.79
N ALA A 417 -15.07 9.35 -32.10
CA ALA A 417 -14.51 10.70 -31.91
C ALA A 417 -14.02 11.35 -33.23
N GLY A 418 -13.77 10.55 -34.28
CA GLY A 418 -13.34 11.03 -35.59
C GLY A 418 -11.83 11.19 -35.73
N SER A 419 -11.34 11.01 -36.97
CA SER A 419 -9.91 10.98 -37.32
C SER A 419 -9.18 12.31 -37.18
N GLU A 420 -9.92 13.41 -37.09
CA GLU A 420 -9.37 14.76 -36.83
C GLU A 420 -9.05 14.96 -35.35
N ALA A 421 -9.82 14.31 -34.45
CA ALA A 421 -9.65 14.44 -33.01
C ALA A 421 -8.68 13.40 -32.46
N ILE A 422 -8.79 12.15 -32.91
CA ILE A 422 -8.04 11.04 -32.35
C ILE A 422 -7.48 10.13 -33.45
N TYR A 423 -6.21 9.79 -33.33
CA TYR A 423 -5.56 8.66 -33.99
C TYR A 423 -5.48 7.48 -33.00
N PRO A 424 -6.31 6.43 -33.16
CA PRO A 424 -6.33 5.30 -32.23
C PRO A 424 -5.12 4.37 -32.41
N GLN A 425 -4.53 3.96 -31.30
CA GLN A 425 -3.45 2.98 -31.25
C GLN A 425 -3.85 1.84 -30.32
N PHE A 426 -4.13 0.66 -30.85
CA PHE A 426 -4.69 -0.45 -30.07
C PHE A 426 -3.62 -1.44 -29.62
N ALA A 427 -3.23 -1.39 -28.35
CA ALA A 427 -2.23 -2.27 -27.78
C ALA A 427 -2.89 -3.54 -27.19
N THR A 428 -2.73 -4.67 -27.88
CA THR A 428 -3.35 -5.94 -27.48
C THR A 428 -2.61 -7.14 -28.06
N HIS A 429 -2.67 -8.28 -27.40
CA HIS A 429 -2.20 -9.56 -27.95
C HIS A 429 -3.34 -10.56 -28.15
N ASN A 430 -4.60 -10.12 -28.08
CA ASN A 430 -5.77 -10.98 -28.20
C ASN A 430 -6.33 -10.96 -29.62
N ALA A 431 -6.37 -12.13 -30.28
CA ALA A 431 -6.84 -12.25 -31.67
C ALA A 431 -8.31 -11.84 -31.86
N HIS A 432 -9.21 -12.14 -30.91
CA HIS A 432 -10.60 -11.67 -30.97
C HIS A 432 -10.65 -10.14 -30.94
N THR A 433 -9.88 -9.51 -30.05
CA THR A 433 -9.81 -8.05 -29.96
C THR A 433 -9.26 -7.43 -31.27
N ILE A 434 -8.22 -8.03 -31.87
CA ILE A 434 -7.68 -7.60 -33.16
C ILE A 434 -8.75 -7.68 -34.26
N ALA A 435 -9.43 -8.81 -34.39
CA ALA A 435 -10.47 -9.02 -35.40
C ALA A 435 -11.65 -8.05 -35.22
N ALA A 436 -12.09 -7.83 -33.98
CA ALA A 436 -13.17 -6.90 -33.67
C ALA A 436 -12.81 -5.45 -34.04
N ILE A 437 -11.60 -5.01 -33.70
CA ILE A 437 -11.14 -3.64 -34.01
C ILE A 437 -10.99 -3.43 -35.51
N HIS A 438 -10.43 -4.41 -36.22
CA HIS A 438 -10.33 -4.35 -37.67
C HIS A 438 -11.73 -4.24 -38.32
N HIS A 439 -12.71 -4.99 -37.81
CA HIS A 439 -14.10 -4.86 -38.23
C HIS A 439 -14.69 -3.47 -37.93
N TYR A 440 -14.44 -2.93 -36.74
CA TYR A 440 -14.91 -1.58 -36.36
C TYR A 440 -14.30 -0.48 -37.20
N ALA A 441 -13.04 -0.61 -37.63
CA ALA A 441 -12.33 0.44 -38.33
C ALA A 441 -13.03 0.85 -39.62
N GLN A 442 -13.61 -0.10 -40.37
CA GLN A 442 -14.29 0.17 -41.65
C GLN A 442 -13.43 1.06 -42.59
N GLY A 443 -12.12 0.81 -42.64
CA GLY A 443 -11.17 1.57 -43.45
C GLY A 443 -10.65 2.88 -42.83
N ARG A 444 -11.14 3.29 -41.65
CA ARG A 444 -10.58 4.44 -40.90
C ARG A 444 -9.13 4.16 -40.49
N PRO A 445 -8.24 5.18 -40.44
CA PRO A 445 -6.84 4.99 -40.10
C PRO A 445 -6.65 4.73 -38.60
N PHE A 446 -5.84 3.72 -38.27
CA PHE A 446 -5.41 3.38 -36.92
C PHE A 446 -4.10 2.57 -36.99
N GLU A 447 -3.52 2.23 -35.84
CA GLU A 447 -2.48 1.21 -35.76
C GLU A 447 -2.76 0.23 -34.61
N PHE A 448 -2.24 -0.98 -34.73
CA PHE A 448 -2.09 -1.86 -33.58
C PHE A 448 -0.75 -1.60 -32.89
N GLN A 449 -0.64 -2.04 -31.64
CA GLN A 449 0.62 -2.07 -30.93
C GLN A 449 0.82 -3.40 -30.23
N ARG A 450 2.07 -3.85 -30.17
CA ARG A 450 2.50 -5.04 -29.45
C ARG A 450 3.74 -4.72 -28.63
N LEU A 451 4.10 -5.63 -27.75
CA LEU A 451 5.38 -5.58 -27.07
C LEU A 451 6.49 -6.27 -27.86
N HIS A 452 7.72 -5.78 -27.72
CA HIS A 452 8.91 -6.54 -28.13
C HIS A 452 9.00 -7.89 -27.39
N GLY A 453 9.48 -8.92 -28.09
CA GLY A 453 9.52 -10.30 -27.56
C GLY A 453 8.16 -10.99 -27.42
N MET A 454 7.03 -10.34 -27.76
CA MET A 454 5.70 -10.94 -27.59
C MET A 454 4.76 -10.68 -28.77
N GLY A 455 4.00 -11.71 -29.14
CA GLY A 455 2.97 -11.64 -30.19
C GLY A 455 3.53 -11.38 -31.59
N ALA A 456 4.81 -11.66 -31.84
CA ALA A 456 5.42 -11.51 -33.17
C ALA A 456 4.68 -12.37 -34.20
N ASP A 457 4.45 -13.65 -33.90
CA ASP A 457 3.73 -14.58 -34.77
C ASP A 457 2.31 -14.11 -35.10
N LEU A 458 1.56 -13.68 -34.08
CA LEU A 458 0.20 -13.17 -34.26
C LEU A 458 0.20 -11.93 -35.15
N TYR A 459 1.12 -10.99 -34.94
CA TYR A 459 1.16 -9.77 -35.72
C TYR A 459 1.78 -9.96 -37.10
N GLY A 460 2.57 -11.01 -37.32
CA GLY A 460 3.00 -11.44 -38.66
C GLY A 460 1.81 -11.80 -39.56
N GLU A 461 0.69 -12.26 -38.97
CA GLU A 461 -0.58 -12.51 -39.66
C GLU A 461 -1.50 -11.27 -39.77
N VAL A 462 -1.10 -10.14 -39.19
CA VAL A 462 -1.86 -8.88 -39.21
C VAL A 462 -1.25 -7.88 -40.20
N ILE A 463 0.08 -7.73 -40.18
CA ILE A 463 0.79 -6.75 -41.01
C ILE A 463 0.95 -7.26 -42.45
N GLY A 464 1.05 -6.33 -43.41
CA GLY A 464 1.33 -6.61 -44.82
C GLY A 464 0.09 -6.76 -45.71
N GLU A 465 0.26 -6.51 -47.01
CA GLU A 465 -0.82 -6.44 -48.00
C GLU A 465 -1.59 -7.75 -48.18
N LYS A 466 -0.96 -8.90 -47.91
CA LYS A 466 -1.56 -10.23 -48.01
C LYS A 466 -2.42 -10.61 -46.79
N ASN A 467 -2.40 -9.76 -45.75
CA ASN A 467 -3.04 -9.98 -44.46
C ASN A 467 -4.10 -8.89 -44.20
N LEU A 468 -4.21 -8.37 -42.98
CA LEU A 468 -5.14 -7.29 -42.65
C LEU A 468 -4.63 -5.91 -43.10
N ASN A 469 -3.36 -5.81 -43.52
CA ASN A 469 -2.73 -4.59 -44.01
C ASN A 469 -2.85 -3.40 -43.03
N VAL A 470 -2.77 -3.67 -41.73
CA VAL A 470 -2.77 -2.65 -40.67
C VAL A 470 -1.37 -2.55 -40.06
N PRO A 471 -0.79 -1.35 -39.89
CA PRO A 471 0.51 -1.20 -39.27
C PRO A 471 0.49 -1.64 -37.79
N CYS A 472 1.60 -2.20 -37.33
CA CYS A 472 1.82 -2.53 -35.93
C CYS A 472 3.06 -1.81 -35.40
N ARG A 473 2.91 -1.11 -34.28
CA ARG A 473 4.02 -0.49 -33.55
C ARG A 473 4.47 -1.36 -32.38
N VAL A 474 5.76 -1.68 -32.35
CA VAL A 474 6.39 -2.45 -31.29
C VAL A 474 6.83 -1.51 -30.17
N TYR A 475 6.29 -1.72 -28.98
CA TYR A 475 6.75 -1.12 -27.74
C TYR A 475 8.05 -1.82 -27.31
N ALA A 476 9.15 -1.09 -27.37
CA ALA A 476 10.50 -1.60 -27.38
C ALA A 476 11.28 -1.11 -26.14
N PRO A 477 11.53 -1.98 -25.15
CA PRO A 477 12.28 -1.61 -23.95
C PRO A 477 13.73 -1.32 -24.29
N VAL A 478 14.27 -0.25 -23.70
CA VAL A 478 15.65 0.20 -23.88
C VAL A 478 16.20 0.64 -22.53
N GLY A 479 17.30 0.02 -22.11
CA GLY A 479 17.97 0.40 -20.88
C GLY A 479 18.96 -0.66 -20.39
N SER A 480 19.62 -0.35 -19.28
CA SER A 480 20.60 -1.25 -18.69
C SER A 480 19.94 -2.51 -18.14
N HIS A 481 20.75 -3.55 -17.88
CA HIS A 481 20.23 -4.76 -17.23
C HIS A 481 19.72 -4.46 -15.82
N GLU A 482 20.24 -3.44 -15.12
CA GLU A 482 19.75 -3.08 -13.78
C GLU A 482 18.33 -2.49 -13.83
N ASP A 483 18.01 -1.70 -14.86
CA ASP A 483 16.72 -1.01 -15.04
C ASP A 483 15.64 -1.93 -15.65
N LEU A 484 16.05 -2.96 -16.41
CA LEU A 484 15.16 -3.92 -17.06
C LEU A 484 14.35 -4.78 -16.08
N LEU A 485 14.93 -5.08 -14.95
CA LEU A 485 14.55 -6.22 -14.13
C LEU A 485 13.22 -6.08 -13.35
N PRO A 486 12.87 -4.93 -12.74
CA PRO A 486 11.54 -4.71 -12.15
C PRO A 486 10.46 -4.74 -13.22
N TYR A 487 10.78 -4.16 -14.38
CA TYR A 487 9.93 -4.17 -15.55
C TYR A 487 9.67 -5.60 -16.03
N LEU A 488 10.69 -6.46 -16.04
CA LEU A 488 10.58 -7.86 -16.46
C LEU A 488 9.63 -8.66 -15.56
N VAL A 489 9.72 -8.51 -14.23
CA VAL A 489 8.80 -9.20 -13.29
C VAL A 489 7.36 -8.77 -13.53
N ARG A 490 7.08 -7.45 -13.63
CA ARG A 490 5.74 -6.94 -13.96
C ARG A 490 5.27 -7.49 -15.30
N ARG A 491 6.16 -7.51 -16.29
CA ARG A 491 5.87 -7.98 -17.64
C ARG A 491 5.51 -9.46 -17.69
N LEU A 492 6.20 -10.27 -16.89
CA LEU A 492 5.91 -11.69 -16.75
C LEU A 492 4.59 -11.90 -16.01
N LEU A 493 4.26 -11.14 -14.98
CA LEU A 493 2.95 -11.25 -14.32
C LEU A 493 1.78 -10.87 -15.25
N GLU A 494 1.94 -9.82 -16.06
CA GLU A 494 0.93 -9.38 -17.05
C GLU A 494 0.56 -10.48 -18.05
N ASN A 495 1.54 -11.29 -18.46
CA ASN A 495 1.38 -12.25 -19.55
C ASN A 495 1.46 -13.72 -19.11
N GLY A 496 1.95 -13.97 -17.91
CA GLY A 496 2.10 -15.26 -17.24
C GLY A 496 0.95 -15.58 -16.29
N ALA A 497 -0.06 -14.72 -16.16
CA ALA A 497 -1.30 -15.17 -15.55
C ALA A 497 -1.95 -16.26 -16.43
N ASN A 498 -2.42 -17.37 -15.84
CA ASN A 498 -3.16 -18.47 -16.52
C ASN A 498 -4.34 -18.02 -17.41
N THR A 499 -4.75 -16.75 -17.34
CA THR A 499 -5.82 -16.15 -18.14
C THR A 499 -5.32 -15.36 -19.37
N SER A 500 -3.99 -15.26 -19.56
CA SER A 500 -3.36 -14.56 -20.67
C SER A 500 -3.59 -15.28 -21.99
N PHE A 501 -3.94 -14.54 -23.04
CA PHE A 501 -4.18 -15.10 -24.36
C PHE A 501 -2.91 -15.68 -24.99
N VAL A 502 -1.74 -15.09 -24.70
CA VAL A 502 -0.46 -15.50 -25.29
C VAL A 502 -0.10 -16.93 -24.91
N ASN A 503 -0.37 -17.35 -23.68
CA ASN A 503 -0.09 -18.73 -23.24
C ASN A 503 -1.07 -19.72 -23.85
N ARG A 504 -2.33 -19.31 -24.04
CA ARG A 504 -3.40 -20.20 -24.52
C ARG A 504 -3.44 -20.36 -26.04
N VAL A 505 -2.88 -19.43 -26.82
CA VAL A 505 -2.98 -19.46 -28.29
C VAL A 505 -2.26 -20.65 -28.93
N VAL A 506 -1.15 -21.07 -28.32
CA VAL A 506 -0.32 -22.21 -28.76
C VAL A 506 -0.69 -23.53 -28.06
N ASP A 507 -1.60 -23.49 -27.09
CA ASP A 507 -2.07 -24.66 -26.36
C ASP A 507 -3.10 -25.43 -27.22
N GLU A 508 -2.72 -26.63 -27.68
CA GLU A 508 -3.56 -27.48 -28.53
C GLU A 508 -4.75 -28.09 -27.79
N ASP A 509 -4.70 -28.17 -26.46
CA ASP A 509 -5.80 -28.70 -25.64
C ASP A 509 -6.98 -27.72 -25.53
N VAL A 510 -6.77 -26.45 -25.87
CA VAL A 510 -7.83 -25.44 -25.94
C VAL A 510 -8.35 -25.31 -27.37
N SER A 511 -9.67 -25.47 -27.54
CA SER A 511 -10.29 -25.28 -28.85
C SER A 511 -10.14 -23.84 -29.35
N ILE A 512 -9.94 -23.65 -30.66
CA ILE A 512 -9.85 -22.31 -31.26
C ILE A 512 -11.10 -21.49 -30.96
N ARG A 513 -12.29 -22.13 -30.95
CA ARG A 513 -13.56 -21.44 -30.70
C ARG A 513 -13.65 -20.88 -29.27
N ASP A 514 -13.12 -21.61 -28.28
CA ASP A 514 -13.09 -21.13 -26.89
C ASP A 514 -12.05 -20.02 -26.68
N LEU A 515 -10.94 -20.05 -27.42
CA LEU A 515 -9.92 -18.99 -27.36
C LEU A 515 -10.44 -17.65 -27.87
N VAL A 516 -11.27 -17.69 -28.92
CA VAL A 516 -11.79 -16.50 -29.57
C VAL A 516 -13.22 -16.17 -29.14
N ALA A 517 -13.71 -16.77 -28.06
CA ALA A 517 -15.07 -16.54 -27.57
C ALA A 517 -15.37 -15.05 -27.37
N ASP A 518 -16.59 -14.62 -27.72
CA ASP A 518 -17.02 -13.23 -27.56
C ASP A 518 -17.10 -12.88 -26.05
N PRO A 519 -16.32 -11.91 -25.57
CA PRO A 519 -16.38 -11.48 -24.18
C PRO A 519 -17.75 -10.91 -23.79
N CYS A 520 -18.53 -10.36 -24.74
CA CYS A 520 -19.87 -9.86 -24.46
C CYS A 520 -20.82 -11.00 -24.04
N GLU A 521 -20.82 -12.12 -24.76
CA GLU A 521 -21.64 -13.28 -24.39
C GLU A 521 -21.19 -13.91 -23.08
N THR A 522 -19.86 -14.00 -22.89
CA THR A 522 -19.25 -14.50 -21.65
C THR A 522 -19.73 -13.69 -20.44
N VAL A 523 -19.68 -12.36 -20.55
CA VAL A 523 -20.10 -11.46 -19.47
C VAL A 523 -21.61 -11.48 -19.26
N ARG A 524 -22.43 -11.62 -20.30
CA ARG A 524 -23.90 -11.77 -20.17
C ARG A 524 -24.29 -13.02 -19.39
N ALA A 525 -23.58 -14.12 -19.61
CA ALA A 525 -23.85 -15.39 -18.94
C ALA A 525 -23.51 -15.37 -17.43
N PHE A 526 -22.72 -14.39 -16.95
CA PHE A 526 -22.42 -14.32 -15.53
C PHE A 526 -23.63 -13.93 -14.69
N PRO A 527 -23.92 -14.66 -13.58
CA PRO A 527 -24.99 -14.30 -12.66
C PRO A 527 -24.70 -12.99 -11.91
N SER A 528 -23.42 -12.63 -11.75
CA SER A 528 -22.98 -11.38 -11.13
C SER A 528 -21.78 -10.82 -11.89
N LYS A 529 -21.83 -9.54 -12.28
CA LYS A 529 -20.78 -8.88 -13.05
C LYS A 529 -19.50 -8.70 -12.23
N PRO A 530 -19.52 -8.23 -10.97
CA PRO A 530 -18.34 -8.27 -10.11
C PRO A 530 -17.86 -9.72 -9.86
N HIS A 531 -16.59 -9.88 -9.52
CA HIS A 531 -16.03 -11.18 -9.17
C HIS A 531 -16.44 -11.60 -7.73
N PRO A 532 -17.14 -12.73 -7.53
CA PRO A 532 -17.73 -13.08 -6.24
C PRO A 532 -16.71 -13.42 -5.15
N ARG A 533 -15.46 -13.73 -5.52
CA ARG A 533 -14.36 -14.02 -4.57
C ARG A 533 -13.48 -12.81 -4.28
N ILE A 534 -13.82 -11.62 -4.80
CA ILE A 534 -13.13 -10.38 -4.48
C ILE A 534 -14.11 -9.54 -3.66
N PRO A 535 -14.09 -9.62 -2.32
CA PRO A 535 -15.01 -8.86 -1.49
C PRO A 535 -14.77 -7.36 -1.68
N LEU A 536 -15.80 -6.52 -1.55
CA LEU A 536 -15.59 -5.07 -1.48
C LEU A 536 -14.81 -4.71 -0.20
N PRO A 537 -14.11 -3.56 -0.15
CA PRO A 537 -13.34 -3.17 1.04
C PRO A 537 -14.14 -3.18 2.34
N ILE A 538 -15.42 -2.76 2.34
CA ILE A 538 -16.34 -2.83 3.50
C ILE A 538 -16.53 -4.25 4.04
N GLY A 539 -16.48 -5.26 3.16
CA GLY A 539 -16.75 -6.67 3.45
C GLY A 539 -15.48 -7.53 3.55
N LEU A 540 -14.30 -6.91 3.72
CA LEU A 540 -13.02 -7.61 3.72
C LEU A 540 -12.92 -8.73 4.78
N PHE A 541 -13.63 -8.58 5.91
CA PHE A 541 -13.62 -9.54 7.03
C PHE A 541 -14.87 -10.44 7.07
N GLY A 542 -15.65 -10.49 5.98
CA GLY A 542 -16.81 -11.35 5.85
C GLY A 542 -17.85 -11.15 6.95
N GLU A 543 -18.35 -12.24 7.52
CA GLU A 543 -19.38 -12.23 8.57
C GLU A 543 -18.84 -11.87 9.96
N GLN A 544 -17.51 -11.87 10.15
CA GLN A 544 -16.92 -11.58 11.45
C GLN A 544 -17.19 -10.15 11.90
N ARG A 545 -17.05 -9.18 10.98
CA ARG A 545 -17.27 -7.75 11.21
C ARG A 545 -17.26 -6.96 9.90
N LYS A 546 -17.86 -5.77 9.90
CA LYS A 546 -17.63 -4.75 8.86
C LYS A 546 -16.23 -4.14 9.00
N ASN A 547 -15.59 -3.81 7.87
CA ASN A 547 -14.37 -3.01 7.84
C ASN A 547 -14.69 -1.52 8.05
N SER A 548 -13.73 -0.76 8.57
CA SER A 548 -13.78 0.71 8.60
C SER A 548 -13.53 1.31 7.21
N MET A 549 -14.19 2.43 6.88
CA MET A 549 -14.06 3.09 5.57
C MET A 549 -13.16 4.32 5.63
N GLY A 550 -12.23 4.43 4.69
CA GLY A 550 -11.37 5.60 4.51
C GLY A 550 -12.00 6.69 3.65
N VAL A 551 -11.15 7.58 3.15
CA VAL A 551 -11.49 8.62 2.18
C VAL A 551 -10.43 8.58 1.09
N ASN A 552 -10.85 8.55 -0.17
CA ASN A 552 -9.91 8.58 -1.28
C ASN A 552 -9.41 10.02 -1.50
N LEU A 553 -8.23 10.34 -0.94
CA LEU A 553 -7.62 11.67 -1.06
C LEU A 553 -7.21 12.04 -2.50
N ALA A 554 -7.18 11.08 -3.43
CA ALA A 554 -6.96 11.33 -4.85
C ALA A 554 -8.25 11.62 -5.63
N ASN A 555 -9.42 11.50 -5.01
CA ASN A 555 -10.72 11.84 -5.58
C ASN A 555 -11.15 13.23 -5.09
N ASP A 556 -11.12 14.22 -5.99
CA ASP A 556 -11.42 15.62 -5.67
C ASP A 556 -12.83 15.81 -5.06
N ASN A 557 -13.81 14.97 -5.42
CA ASN A 557 -15.16 15.03 -4.84
C ASN A 557 -15.17 14.56 -3.38
N GLU A 558 -14.48 13.47 -3.08
CA GLU A 558 -14.39 12.92 -1.71
C GLU A 558 -13.55 13.83 -0.81
N LEU A 559 -12.43 14.34 -1.33
CA LEU A 559 -11.58 15.28 -0.62
C LEU A 559 -12.31 16.61 -0.34
N LYS A 560 -13.06 17.14 -1.31
CA LYS A 560 -13.90 18.32 -1.10
C LYS A 560 -14.97 18.07 -0.05
N ALA A 561 -15.70 16.95 -0.14
CA ALA A 561 -16.75 16.61 0.82
C ALA A 561 -16.18 16.47 2.24
N LEU A 562 -14.99 15.89 2.38
CA LEU A 562 -14.30 15.82 3.67
C LEU A 562 -13.92 17.21 4.19
N ALA A 563 -13.33 18.06 3.34
CA ALA A 563 -12.95 19.41 3.71
C ALA A 563 -14.17 20.24 4.15
N ASP A 564 -15.26 20.20 3.38
CA ASP A 564 -16.51 20.90 3.70
C ASP A 564 -17.07 20.42 5.05
N ALA A 565 -17.06 19.11 5.30
CA ALA A 565 -17.53 18.54 6.57
C ALA A 565 -16.65 18.94 7.77
N VAL A 566 -15.32 18.92 7.61
CA VAL A 566 -14.37 19.35 8.66
C VAL A 566 -14.51 20.85 8.93
N ASN A 567 -14.57 21.67 7.86
CA ASN A 567 -14.66 23.12 7.94
C ASN A 567 -16.01 23.62 8.47
N ALA A 568 -17.06 22.79 8.46
CA ALA A 568 -18.33 23.11 9.10
C ALA A 568 -18.21 23.16 10.64
N ASN A 569 -17.23 22.47 11.24
CA ASN A 569 -17.10 22.36 12.68
C ASN A 569 -16.14 23.40 13.28
N LYS A 570 -16.52 24.69 13.24
CA LYS A 570 -15.69 25.82 13.73
C LYS A 570 -15.90 26.16 15.20
N ALA A 571 -16.67 25.37 15.95
CA ALA A 571 -16.94 25.66 17.36
C ALA A 571 -15.74 25.24 18.21
N GLY A 572 -15.30 26.11 19.13
CA GLY A 572 -14.24 25.76 20.07
C GLY A 572 -14.64 24.57 20.93
N TRP A 573 -13.78 23.54 20.98
CA TRP A 573 -14.06 22.33 21.75
C TRP A 573 -13.87 22.56 23.25
N LYS A 574 -14.65 21.84 24.06
CA LYS A 574 -14.55 21.87 25.52
C LYS A 574 -14.43 20.46 26.06
N ALA A 575 -13.49 20.26 26.98
CA ALA A 575 -13.37 19.05 27.78
C ALA A 575 -13.47 19.38 29.26
N ALA A 576 -14.26 18.59 29.99
CA ALA A 576 -14.31 18.59 31.43
C ALA A 576 -14.51 17.14 31.90
N PRO A 577 -14.29 16.82 33.18
CA PRO A 577 -14.55 15.48 33.69
C PRO A 577 -16.02 15.09 33.45
N LEU A 578 -16.25 13.89 32.91
CA LEU A 578 -17.59 13.31 32.76
C LEU A 578 -17.79 12.31 33.89
N VAL A 579 -18.16 12.84 35.06
CA VAL A 579 -18.32 12.10 36.31
C VAL A 579 -19.67 12.47 36.92
N PRO A 580 -20.68 11.59 36.88
CA PRO A 580 -22.01 11.89 37.40
C PRO A 580 -22.00 12.35 38.86
N GLY A 581 -22.60 13.51 39.11
CA GLY A 581 -22.69 14.10 40.45
C GLY A 581 -21.40 14.76 40.97
N ALA A 582 -20.39 15.00 40.11
CA ALA A 582 -19.21 15.80 40.44
C ALA A 582 -19.00 16.92 39.42
N ASN A 583 -18.50 18.06 39.90
CA ASN A 583 -18.02 19.15 39.07
C ASN A 583 -16.64 19.54 39.58
N SER A 584 -15.62 19.48 38.72
CA SER A 584 -14.28 19.84 39.17
C SER A 584 -14.11 21.35 39.33
N THR A 585 -13.39 21.71 40.38
CA THR A 585 -12.95 23.06 40.72
C THR A 585 -11.58 23.42 40.17
N ALA A 586 -10.88 22.49 39.50
CA ALA A 586 -9.56 22.74 38.92
C ALA A 586 -9.62 23.86 37.87
N GLU A 587 -8.51 24.57 37.67
CA GLU A 587 -8.45 25.67 36.70
C GLU A 587 -8.68 25.20 35.25
N LEU A 588 -9.27 26.08 34.45
CA LEU A 588 -9.44 25.87 33.02
C LEU A 588 -8.11 26.11 32.30
N ARG A 589 -7.72 25.20 31.41
CA ARG A 589 -6.52 25.28 30.57
C ARG A 589 -6.91 25.46 29.11
N LEU A 590 -6.23 26.36 28.42
CA LEU A 590 -6.33 26.48 26.97
C LEU A 590 -5.59 25.34 26.28
N VAL A 591 -6.21 24.76 25.25
CA VAL A 591 -5.60 23.78 24.37
C VAL A 591 -5.26 24.47 23.05
N THR A 592 -4.01 24.36 22.63
CA THR A 592 -3.45 25.06 21.47
C THR A 592 -3.00 24.07 20.41
N ASP A 593 -3.09 24.48 19.15
CA ASP A 593 -2.60 23.69 18.01
C ASP A 593 -1.06 23.56 18.06
N PRO A 594 -0.48 22.35 17.99
CA PRO A 594 0.97 22.17 18.01
C PRO A 594 1.66 22.71 16.74
N SER A 595 0.93 22.89 15.63
CA SER A 595 1.47 23.44 14.38
C SER A 595 1.53 24.96 14.39
N ASP A 596 0.68 25.62 15.18
CA ASP A 596 0.70 27.05 15.42
C ASP A 596 0.07 27.37 16.77
N ARG A 597 0.91 27.53 17.80
CA ARG A 597 0.45 27.68 19.20
C ARG A 597 -0.28 28.98 19.47
N ARG A 598 -0.36 29.90 18.50
CA ARG A 598 -1.21 31.09 18.58
C ARG A 598 -2.69 30.73 18.39
N ARG A 599 -2.98 29.59 17.76
CA ARG A 599 -4.33 29.07 17.55
C ARG A 599 -4.78 28.31 18.81
N VAL A 600 -5.80 28.84 19.48
CA VAL A 600 -6.51 28.16 20.56
C VAL A 600 -7.65 27.37 19.94
N ILE A 601 -7.60 26.04 20.08
CA ILE A 601 -8.60 25.15 19.48
C ILE A 601 -9.72 24.83 20.49
N GLY A 602 -9.44 24.91 21.78
CA GLY A 602 -10.44 24.65 22.79
C GLY A 602 -9.94 24.84 24.21
N GLU A 603 -10.73 24.36 25.16
CA GLU A 603 -10.49 24.51 26.59
C GLU A 603 -10.69 23.17 27.31
N SER A 604 -9.85 22.88 28.29
CA SER A 604 -9.89 21.65 29.06
C SER A 604 -9.81 21.93 30.55
N ARG A 605 -10.66 21.26 31.33
CA ARG A 605 -10.63 21.28 32.79
C ARG A 605 -10.26 19.89 33.30
N ASN A 606 -9.25 19.84 34.16
CA ASN A 606 -8.86 18.59 34.81
C ASN A 606 -9.85 18.21 35.93
N ALA A 607 -9.86 16.95 36.32
CA ALA A 607 -10.47 16.45 37.54
C ALA A 607 -9.61 16.83 38.75
N ASP A 608 -10.27 17.17 39.85
CA ASP A 608 -9.67 17.29 41.17
C ASP A 608 -9.83 15.97 41.95
N ALA A 609 -9.21 15.90 43.14
CA ALA A 609 -9.25 14.69 43.96
C ALA A 609 -10.68 14.26 44.31
N ALA A 610 -11.58 15.21 44.63
CA ALA A 610 -12.97 14.91 44.95
C ALA A 610 -13.72 14.31 43.76
N THR A 611 -13.45 14.82 42.55
CA THR A 611 -14.00 14.26 41.30
C THR A 611 -13.49 12.85 41.03
N ILE A 612 -12.20 12.57 41.28
CA ILE A 612 -11.62 11.23 41.10
C ILE A 612 -12.23 10.22 42.08
N GLU A 613 -12.38 10.58 43.35
CA GLU A 613 -13.02 9.73 44.36
C GLU A 613 -14.48 9.43 44.00
N LYS A 614 -15.21 10.44 43.52
CA LYS A 614 -16.58 10.25 43.03
C LYS A 614 -16.63 9.32 41.82
N ALA A 615 -15.66 9.43 40.91
CA ALA A 615 -15.56 8.56 39.75
C ALA A 615 -15.39 7.09 40.15
N LEU A 616 -14.50 6.82 41.11
CA LEU A 616 -14.32 5.47 41.64
C LEU A 616 -15.60 4.94 42.28
N ALA A 617 -16.25 5.72 43.15
CA ALA A 617 -17.48 5.30 43.82
C ALA A 617 -18.59 4.95 42.80
N ASN A 618 -18.77 5.77 41.77
CA ASN A 618 -19.74 5.53 40.71
C ASN A 618 -19.41 4.26 39.90
N ALA A 619 -18.13 4.05 39.57
CA ALA A 619 -17.68 2.90 38.78
C ALA A 619 -17.88 1.58 39.54
N VAL A 620 -17.55 1.57 40.84
CA VAL A 620 -17.79 0.42 41.72
C VAL A 620 -19.29 0.11 41.80
N ALA A 621 -20.14 1.12 41.96
CA ALA A 621 -21.58 0.92 42.06
C ALA A 621 -22.22 0.41 40.77
N ALA A 622 -21.69 0.78 39.59
CA ALA A 622 -22.29 0.44 38.30
C ALA A 622 -21.76 -0.86 37.68
N GLN A 623 -20.65 -1.41 38.18
CA GLN A 623 -19.92 -2.47 37.47
C GLN A 623 -20.69 -3.80 37.39
N GLU A 624 -21.37 -4.20 38.46
CA GLU A 624 -22.08 -5.49 38.51
C GLU A 624 -23.23 -5.56 37.50
N ASP A 625 -24.05 -4.51 37.42
CA ASP A 625 -25.13 -4.40 36.45
C ASP A 625 -24.60 -4.42 35.00
N TRP A 626 -23.42 -3.83 34.75
CA TRP A 626 -22.79 -3.88 33.44
C TRP A 626 -22.25 -5.26 33.07
N ASP A 627 -21.67 -5.99 34.01
CA ASP A 627 -21.15 -7.35 33.77
C ASP A 627 -22.27 -8.37 33.53
N THR A 628 -23.41 -8.18 34.20
CA THR A 628 -24.60 -9.03 34.03
C THR A 628 -25.35 -8.77 32.72
N LEU A 629 -25.22 -7.58 32.12
CA LEU A 629 -25.75 -7.29 30.80
C LEU A 629 -25.18 -8.29 29.77
N PRO A 630 -25.99 -8.93 28.91
CA PRO A 630 -25.50 -9.93 27.95
C PRO A 630 -24.38 -9.39 27.06
N ALA A 631 -23.38 -10.22 26.77
CA ALA A 631 -22.24 -9.85 25.94
C ALA A 631 -22.67 -9.36 24.54
N ALA A 632 -23.74 -9.93 23.98
CA ALA A 632 -24.32 -9.49 22.71
C ALA A 632 -24.86 -8.05 22.76
N SER A 633 -25.43 -7.64 23.90
CA SER A 633 -25.92 -6.26 24.11
C SER A 633 -24.78 -5.27 24.26
N ARG A 634 -23.73 -5.63 25.02
CA ARG A 634 -22.50 -4.82 25.10
C ARG A 634 -21.84 -4.67 23.73
N ALA A 635 -21.76 -5.76 22.97
CA ALA A 635 -21.22 -5.76 21.62
C ALA A 635 -22.02 -4.85 20.66
N ALA A 636 -23.35 -4.86 20.74
CA ALA A 636 -24.21 -4.00 19.92
C ALA A 636 -23.97 -2.50 20.20
N ILE A 637 -23.74 -2.13 21.47
CA ILE A 637 -23.39 -0.75 21.86
C ILE A 637 -22.05 -0.34 21.22
N LEU A 638 -21.04 -1.20 21.24
CA LEU A 638 -19.74 -0.90 20.63
C LEU A 638 -19.82 -0.78 19.11
N GLU A 639 -20.62 -1.62 18.44
CA GLU A 639 -20.86 -1.50 17.00
C GLU A 639 -21.61 -0.21 16.64
N HIS A 640 -22.61 0.16 17.44
CA HIS A 640 -23.30 1.44 17.27
C HIS A 640 -22.34 2.62 17.45
N ALA A 641 -21.43 2.56 18.42
CA ALA A 641 -20.37 3.56 18.57
C ALA A 641 -19.45 3.63 17.34
N ALA A 642 -19.09 2.49 16.74
CA ALA A 642 -18.29 2.48 15.51
C ALA A 642 -19.01 3.16 14.35
N ASP A 643 -20.32 2.92 14.20
CA ASP A 643 -21.13 3.55 13.17
C ASP A 643 -21.28 5.07 13.40
N LEU A 644 -21.51 5.51 14.65
CA LEU A 644 -21.53 6.93 15.00
C LEU A 644 -20.18 7.62 14.75
N LEU A 645 -19.08 6.93 15.06
CA LEU A 645 -17.72 7.45 14.83
C LEU A 645 -17.46 7.67 13.34
N GLU A 646 -17.84 6.72 12.48
CA GLU A 646 -17.71 6.87 11.03
C GLU A 646 -18.64 7.93 10.44
N GLN A 647 -19.84 8.12 11.01
CA GLN A 647 -20.77 9.18 10.62
C GLN A 647 -20.24 10.57 10.99
N ARG A 648 -19.54 10.69 12.12
CA ARG A 648 -18.96 11.95 12.62
C ARG A 648 -17.45 12.05 12.38
N ARG A 649 -16.90 11.32 11.42
CA ARG A 649 -15.46 11.23 11.15
C ARG A 649 -14.78 12.60 11.01
N ALA A 650 -15.48 13.58 10.45
CA ALA A 650 -14.95 14.93 10.24
C ALA A 650 -14.54 15.61 11.56
N ASP A 651 -15.35 15.48 12.61
CA ASP A 651 -15.09 16.07 13.93
C ASP A 651 -13.83 15.49 14.56
N PHE A 652 -13.66 14.17 14.43
CA PHE A 652 -12.50 13.47 14.97
C PHE A 652 -11.24 13.69 14.13
N ILE A 653 -11.36 13.80 12.80
CA ILE A 653 -10.26 14.18 11.92
C ILE A 653 -9.77 15.58 12.28
N ALA A 654 -10.68 16.55 12.49
CA ALA A 654 -10.32 17.91 12.89
C ALA A 654 -9.52 17.91 14.21
N LEU A 655 -9.96 17.15 15.21
CA LEU A 655 -9.23 17.02 16.47
C LEU A 655 -7.89 16.29 16.32
N CYS A 656 -7.79 15.23 15.51
CA CYS A 656 -6.52 14.57 15.23
C CYS A 656 -5.51 15.53 14.58
N VAL A 657 -5.96 16.36 13.63
CA VAL A 657 -5.11 17.34 12.94
C VAL A 657 -4.68 18.45 13.88
N HIS A 658 -5.64 19.10 14.56
CA HIS A 658 -5.38 20.32 15.30
C HIS A 658 -4.99 20.12 16.77
N GLU A 659 -5.46 19.07 17.43
CA GLU A 659 -5.05 18.78 18.82
C GLU A 659 -3.76 17.94 18.86
N ALA A 660 -3.61 17.00 17.92
CA ALA A 660 -2.50 16.04 17.93
C ALA A 660 -1.45 16.28 16.83
N GLY A 661 -1.65 17.25 15.94
CA GLY A 661 -0.69 17.60 14.89
C GLY A 661 -0.58 16.57 13.76
N LYS A 662 -1.58 15.71 13.55
CA LYS A 662 -1.52 14.63 12.57
C LYS A 662 -1.82 15.11 11.16
N THR A 663 -1.04 14.63 10.18
CA THR A 663 -1.39 14.78 8.76
C THR A 663 -2.74 14.13 8.47
N LEU A 664 -3.40 14.59 7.40
CA LEU A 664 -4.74 14.14 7.03
C LEU A 664 -4.85 12.62 6.86
N SER A 665 -3.86 11.99 6.20
CA SER A 665 -3.81 10.55 6.01
C SER A 665 -3.70 9.79 7.35
N ALA A 666 -2.86 10.29 8.27
CA ALA A 666 -2.71 9.70 9.60
C ALA A 666 -3.97 9.89 10.46
N ALA A 667 -4.66 11.03 10.35
CA ALA A 667 -5.93 11.28 11.04
C ALA A 667 -7.05 10.33 10.55
N ILE A 668 -7.19 10.14 9.23
CA ILE A 668 -8.15 9.18 8.66
C ILE A 668 -7.83 7.75 9.13
N SER A 669 -6.55 7.35 9.10
CA SER A 669 -6.13 6.03 9.56
C SER A 669 -6.46 5.80 11.03
N GLU A 670 -6.36 6.82 11.87
CA GLU A 670 -6.65 6.68 13.29
C GLU A 670 -8.15 6.55 13.60
N VAL A 671 -9.00 7.33 12.91
CA VAL A 671 -10.46 7.17 13.04
C VAL A 671 -10.89 5.77 12.60
N ARG A 672 -10.29 5.26 11.52
CA ARG A 672 -10.51 3.89 11.06
C ARG A 672 -10.10 2.85 12.10
N GLU A 673 -8.90 2.98 12.66
CA GLU A 673 -8.39 2.07 13.68
C GLU A 673 -9.29 2.04 14.93
N ALA A 674 -9.80 3.19 15.38
CA ALA A 674 -10.76 3.28 16.48
C ALA A 674 -12.09 2.55 16.17
N ALA A 675 -12.64 2.74 14.97
CA ALA A 675 -13.85 2.04 14.53
C ALA A 675 -13.61 0.52 14.41
N ASP A 676 -12.43 0.11 13.92
CA ASP A 676 -12.06 -1.30 13.82
C ASP A 676 -11.90 -1.95 15.21
N LEU A 677 -11.32 -1.26 16.20
CA LEU A 677 -11.20 -1.75 17.58
C LEU A 677 -12.58 -1.99 18.21
N LEU A 678 -13.51 -1.05 18.03
CA LEU A 678 -14.90 -1.18 18.51
C LEU A 678 -15.58 -2.43 17.92
N ARG A 679 -15.55 -2.58 16.59
CA ARG A 679 -16.19 -3.71 15.89
C ARG A 679 -15.49 -5.04 16.18
N TYR A 680 -14.16 -5.03 16.26
CA TYR A 680 -13.38 -6.23 16.55
C TYR A 680 -13.65 -6.74 17.97
N TYR A 681 -13.63 -5.86 18.97
CA TYR A 681 -13.93 -6.27 20.34
C TYR A 681 -15.39 -6.59 20.57
N ALA A 682 -16.33 -6.01 19.83
CA ALA A 682 -17.72 -6.46 19.80
C ALA A 682 -17.84 -7.92 19.32
N ALA A 683 -17.17 -8.26 18.21
CA ALA A 683 -17.13 -9.62 17.70
C ALA A 683 -16.48 -10.60 18.70
N MET A 684 -15.36 -10.20 19.33
CA MET A 684 -14.69 -11.02 20.34
C MET A 684 -15.52 -11.16 21.62
N ALA A 685 -16.28 -10.13 22.03
CA ALA A 685 -17.20 -10.21 23.17
C ALA A 685 -18.26 -11.30 22.94
N ARG A 686 -18.89 -11.32 21.76
CA ARG A 686 -19.85 -12.37 21.40
C ARG A 686 -19.22 -13.75 21.40
N LYS A 687 -18.01 -13.87 20.84
CA LYS A 687 -17.29 -15.14 20.75
C LYS A 687 -16.90 -15.71 22.11
N LEU A 688 -16.37 -14.86 23.00
CA LEU A 688 -15.74 -15.30 24.25
C LEU A 688 -16.67 -15.25 25.47
N PHE A 689 -17.63 -14.32 25.50
CA PHE A 689 -18.50 -14.07 26.66
C PHE A 689 -19.97 -14.37 26.37
N GLY A 690 -20.31 -14.80 25.15
CA GLY A 690 -21.69 -15.03 24.73
C GLY A 690 -22.32 -16.25 25.37
N GLN A 691 -21.57 -17.33 25.55
CA GLN A 691 -21.99 -18.58 26.16
C GLN A 691 -20.82 -19.19 26.96
N PRO A 692 -21.08 -19.96 28.04
CA PRO A 692 -20.02 -20.69 28.71
C PRO A 692 -19.39 -21.75 27.82
N GLU A 693 -18.09 -21.98 28.00
CA GLU A 693 -17.41 -23.12 27.42
C GLU A 693 -17.81 -24.39 28.19
N GLN A 694 -18.31 -25.40 27.46
CA GLN A 694 -18.62 -26.70 28.05
C GLN A 694 -17.32 -27.50 28.16
N LEU A 695 -16.95 -27.87 29.38
CA LEU A 695 -15.76 -28.66 29.65
C LEU A 695 -16.10 -30.16 29.66
N PRO A 696 -15.16 -31.03 29.23
CA PRO A 696 -15.35 -32.46 29.33
C PRO A 696 -15.44 -32.88 30.80
N GLY A 697 -16.27 -33.89 31.08
CA GLY A 697 -16.49 -34.41 32.42
C GLY A 697 -17.09 -35.81 32.40
N PRO A 698 -17.21 -36.46 33.56
CA PRO A 698 -17.88 -37.74 33.68
C PRO A 698 -19.37 -37.62 33.34
N THR A 699 -19.98 -38.77 33.01
CA THR A 699 -21.43 -38.88 32.91
C THR A 699 -22.12 -38.40 34.19
N GLY A 700 -23.25 -37.70 34.06
CA GLY A 700 -23.97 -37.20 35.23
C GLY A 700 -23.34 -35.99 35.92
N GLU A 701 -22.43 -35.29 35.23
CA GLU A 701 -21.86 -34.01 35.66
C GLU A 701 -21.86 -33.02 34.49
N SER A 702 -22.19 -31.76 34.75
CA SER A 702 -21.96 -30.67 33.79
C SER A 702 -20.89 -29.72 34.33
N ASN A 703 -19.94 -29.37 33.48
CA ASN A 703 -18.85 -28.46 33.82
C ASN A 703 -18.86 -27.30 32.82
N GLN A 704 -19.04 -26.08 33.32
CA GLN A 704 -19.18 -24.88 32.50
C GLN A 704 -18.19 -23.81 32.96
N LEU A 705 -17.36 -23.33 32.04
CA LEU A 705 -16.42 -22.24 32.27
C LEU A 705 -17.00 -20.92 31.74
N PHE A 706 -17.08 -19.93 32.62
CA PHE A 706 -17.57 -18.59 32.32
C PHE A 706 -16.44 -17.56 32.41
N LEU A 707 -16.51 -16.55 31.54
CA LEU A 707 -15.72 -15.33 31.67
C LEU A 707 -16.61 -14.19 32.19
N ARG A 708 -16.11 -13.45 33.18
CA ARG A 708 -16.78 -12.30 33.81
C ARG A 708 -15.82 -11.11 33.90
N GLY A 709 -16.35 -9.89 33.92
CA GLY A 709 -15.56 -8.69 34.20
C GLY A 709 -14.82 -8.82 35.53
N ARG A 710 -13.60 -8.27 35.61
CA ARG A 710 -12.82 -8.28 36.86
C ARG A 710 -13.30 -7.24 37.87
N GLY A 711 -13.88 -6.13 37.41
CA GLY A 711 -14.26 -5.01 38.28
C GLY A 711 -14.02 -3.66 37.60
N VAL A 712 -13.46 -2.70 38.33
CA VAL A 712 -13.11 -1.38 37.80
C VAL A 712 -11.72 -1.40 37.17
N PHE A 713 -11.63 -0.96 35.91
CA PHE A 713 -10.38 -0.76 35.19
C PHE A 713 -10.05 0.72 35.04
N VAL A 714 -8.76 1.06 35.18
CA VAL A 714 -8.24 2.38 34.80
C VAL A 714 -7.55 2.27 33.45
N CYS A 715 -8.07 2.96 32.44
CA CYS A 715 -7.48 3.01 31.11
C CYS A 715 -6.70 4.32 30.95
N ILE A 716 -5.39 4.24 30.74
CA ILE A 716 -4.47 5.38 30.63
C ILE A 716 -3.84 5.35 29.24
N SER A 717 -4.17 6.33 28.42
CA SER A 717 -3.78 6.36 26.99
C SER A 717 -2.73 7.44 26.69
N PRO A 718 -1.96 7.28 25.60
CA PRO A 718 -0.96 8.24 25.18
C PRO A 718 -1.57 9.34 24.29
N TRP A 719 -0.77 10.38 23.99
CA TRP A 719 -1.16 11.49 23.12
C TRP A 719 -0.97 11.21 21.64
N ASN A 720 -0.17 10.20 21.27
CA ASN A 720 0.25 9.99 19.89
C ASN A 720 -0.75 9.16 19.06
N PHE A 721 -1.65 8.42 19.72
CA PHE A 721 -2.89 7.88 19.15
C PHE A 721 -4.04 8.20 20.11
N PRO A 722 -4.42 9.48 20.18
CA PRO A 722 -5.29 9.97 21.23
C PRO A 722 -6.75 9.52 21.06
N LEU A 723 -7.12 8.99 19.89
CA LEU A 723 -8.43 8.40 19.63
C LEU A 723 -8.38 6.87 19.59
N ALA A 724 -7.50 6.28 18.77
CA ALA A 724 -7.53 4.83 18.52
C ALA A 724 -7.13 4.02 19.75
N ILE A 725 -5.97 4.30 20.35
CA ILE A 725 -5.52 3.57 21.55
C ILE A 725 -6.45 3.86 22.73
N PHE A 726 -6.86 5.13 22.91
CA PHE A 726 -7.84 5.50 23.93
C PHE A 726 -9.13 4.68 23.81
N THR A 727 -9.74 4.68 22.62
CA THR A 727 -10.99 3.95 22.35
C THR A 727 -10.79 2.44 22.47
N GLY A 728 -9.67 1.90 21.99
CA GLY A 728 -9.36 0.47 22.08
C GLY A 728 -9.26 -0.05 23.50
N GLN A 729 -8.52 0.65 24.36
CA GLN A 729 -8.40 0.29 25.77
C GLN A 729 -9.76 0.34 26.48
N VAL A 730 -10.53 1.41 26.26
CA VAL A 730 -11.87 1.60 26.85
C VAL A 730 -12.84 0.52 26.36
N ALA A 731 -12.92 0.31 25.04
CA ALA A 731 -13.81 -0.65 24.42
C ALA A 731 -13.52 -2.09 24.88
N ALA A 732 -12.25 -2.46 25.05
CA ALA A 732 -11.87 -3.78 25.55
C ALA A 732 -12.35 -4.01 27.00
N GLY A 733 -12.16 -3.02 27.88
CA GLY A 733 -12.66 -3.08 29.26
C GLY A 733 -14.18 -3.24 29.31
N LEU A 734 -14.90 -2.41 28.55
CA LEU A 734 -16.36 -2.45 28.45
C LEU A 734 -16.87 -3.77 27.87
N ALA A 735 -16.26 -4.26 26.78
CA ALA A 735 -16.60 -5.53 26.12
C ALA A 735 -16.56 -6.70 27.10
N ALA A 736 -15.53 -6.74 27.96
CA ALA A 736 -15.31 -7.79 28.95
C ALA A 736 -16.18 -7.64 30.22
N GLY A 737 -17.03 -6.61 30.33
CA GLY A 737 -17.94 -6.42 31.48
C GLY A 737 -17.37 -5.58 32.62
N ASN A 738 -16.33 -4.78 32.38
CA ASN A 738 -15.74 -3.90 33.39
C ASN A 738 -16.34 -2.49 33.33
N ALA A 739 -16.42 -1.83 34.48
CA ALA A 739 -16.53 -0.37 34.53
C ALA A 739 -15.13 0.24 34.27
N VAL A 740 -15.09 1.38 33.59
CA VAL A 740 -13.86 1.99 33.09
C VAL A 740 -13.76 3.45 33.53
N ILE A 741 -12.63 3.79 34.14
CA ILE A 741 -12.20 5.17 34.37
C ILE A 741 -11.13 5.48 33.32
N ALA A 742 -11.46 6.35 32.37
CA ALA A 742 -10.61 6.67 31.22
C ALA A 742 -9.84 7.98 31.47
N LYS A 743 -8.51 7.89 31.51
CA LYS A 743 -7.59 9.02 31.63
C LYS A 743 -6.81 9.20 30.32
N PRO A 744 -7.04 10.28 29.56
CA PRO A 744 -6.27 10.59 28.35
C PRO A 744 -4.92 11.22 28.70
N ALA A 745 -4.03 11.37 27.72
CA ALA A 745 -2.84 12.20 27.88
C ALA A 745 -3.17 13.70 28.07
N ASP A 746 -2.29 14.43 28.75
CA ASP A 746 -2.50 15.84 29.12
C ASP A 746 -2.46 16.79 27.90
N GLN A 747 -1.93 16.32 26.78
CA GLN A 747 -1.85 17.04 25.51
C GLN A 747 -3.15 16.92 24.68
N THR A 748 -3.88 15.82 24.81
CA THR A 748 -4.98 15.46 23.89
C THR A 748 -6.26 15.12 24.65
N THR A 749 -6.86 16.14 25.26
CA THR A 749 -8.01 16.00 26.16
C THR A 749 -9.36 16.28 25.49
N LEU A 750 -9.39 17.02 24.39
CA LEU A 750 -10.62 17.34 23.67
C LEU A 750 -11.14 16.09 22.94
N ILE A 751 -10.25 15.35 22.26
CA ILE A 751 -10.62 14.14 21.52
C ILE A 751 -11.03 12.97 22.42
N GLY A 752 -10.35 12.77 23.56
CA GLY A 752 -10.73 11.77 24.55
C GLY A 752 -12.12 12.05 25.14
N HIS A 753 -12.42 13.33 25.42
CA HIS A 753 -13.74 13.76 25.87
C HIS A 753 -14.81 13.51 24.80
N ALA A 754 -14.54 13.87 23.54
CA ALA A 754 -15.45 13.63 22.42
C ALA A 754 -15.74 12.13 22.23
N ALA A 755 -14.73 11.27 22.36
CA ALA A 755 -14.88 9.82 22.25
C ALA A 755 -15.76 9.25 23.37
N VAL A 756 -15.61 9.70 24.63
CA VAL A 756 -16.46 9.25 25.74
C VAL A 756 -17.91 9.71 25.56
N LYS A 757 -18.14 10.97 25.14
CA LYS A 757 -19.49 11.43 24.81
C LYS A 757 -20.16 10.59 23.73
N LEU A 758 -19.39 10.20 22.71
CA LEU A 758 -19.88 9.34 21.63
C LEU A 758 -20.23 7.94 22.17
N LEU A 759 -19.42 7.37 23.06
CA LEU A 759 -19.72 6.08 23.71
C LEU A 759 -20.98 6.15 24.60
N HIS A 760 -21.19 7.27 25.31
CA HIS A 760 -22.44 7.48 26.05
C HIS A 760 -23.65 7.55 25.13
N GLU A 761 -23.56 8.30 24.04
CA GLU A 761 -24.62 8.37 23.03
C GLU A 761 -24.91 7.00 22.40
N ALA A 762 -23.88 6.17 22.20
CA ALA A 762 -24.05 4.81 21.68
C ALA A 762 -24.78 3.87 22.64
N GLY A 763 -24.82 4.20 23.94
CA GLY A 763 -25.55 3.46 24.96
C GLY A 763 -24.72 3.01 26.18
N VAL A 764 -23.45 3.42 26.31
CA VAL A 764 -22.65 3.11 27.51
C VAL A 764 -23.12 3.98 28.69
N PRO A 765 -23.55 3.41 29.82
CA PRO A 765 -24.02 4.22 30.95
C PRO A 765 -22.91 5.09 31.55
N GLU A 766 -23.27 6.30 32.01
CA GLU A 766 -22.31 7.27 32.56
C GLU A 766 -21.63 6.80 33.87
N GLY A 767 -22.27 5.93 34.65
CA GLY A 767 -21.63 5.31 35.81
C GLY A 767 -20.59 4.24 35.43
N VAL A 768 -20.75 3.62 34.26
CA VAL A 768 -19.89 2.53 33.77
C VAL A 768 -18.64 3.09 33.11
N LEU A 769 -18.74 4.15 32.32
CA LEU A 769 -17.60 4.81 31.68
C LEU A 769 -17.49 6.24 32.17
N GLN A 770 -16.34 6.62 32.72
CA GLN A 770 -16.14 7.98 33.23
C GLN A 770 -14.84 8.58 32.70
N TYR A 771 -14.92 9.83 32.23
CA TYR A 771 -13.79 10.55 31.65
C TYR A 771 -13.11 11.42 32.71
N VAL A 772 -11.84 11.15 32.99
CA VAL A 772 -11.08 11.77 34.07
C VAL A 772 -9.75 12.33 33.54
N PRO A 773 -9.77 13.53 32.91
CA PRO A 773 -8.55 14.23 32.53
C PRO A 773 -7.84 14.70 33.80
N ALA A 774 -6.66 14.19 34.11
CA ALA A 774 -5.93 14.57 35.32
C ALA A 774 -4.43 14.40 35.11
N LYS A 775 -3.59 15.03 35.93
CA LYS A 775 -2.15 14.76 35.87
C LYS A 775 -1.86 13.30 36.25
N GLY A 776 -0.91 12.67 35.57
CA GLY A 776 -0.55 11.26 35.83
C GLY A 776 -0.20 10.97 37.30
N SER A 777 0.53 11.89 37.95
CA SER A 777 0.87 11.78 39.38
C SER A 777 -0.34 11.77 40.31
N MET A 778 -1.43 12.46 39.93
CA MET A 778 -2.66 12.50 40.71
C MET A 778 -3.34 11.12 40.67
N ILE A 779 -3.51 10.54 39.47
CA ILE A 779 -4.04 9.18 39.31
C ILE A 779 -3.21 8.16 40.10
N GLY A 780 -1.89 8.24 40.00
CA GLY A 780 -0.97 7.33 40.72
C GLY A 780 -1.14 7.38 42.24
N ASN A 781 -1.36 8.57 42.81
CA ASN A 781 -1.45 8.76 44.25
C ASN A 781 -2.85 8.53 44.82
N THR A 782 -3.91 8.79 44.06
CA THR A 782 -5.29 8.71 44.55
C THR A 782 -6.04 7.48 44.09
N LEU A 783 -5.92 7.09 42.83
CA LEU A 783 -6.75 6.06 42.22
C LEU A 783 -6.04 4.70 42.20
N LEU A 784 -4.76 4.66 41.80
CA LEU A 784 -4.04 3.39 41.62
C LEU A 784 -3.67 2.69 42.94
N THR A 785 -3.75 3.38 44.07
CA THR A 785 -3.49 2.84 45.42
C THR A 785 -4.72 2.13 46.01
N ARG A 786 -5.88 2.25 45.37
CA ARG A 786 -7.18 1.82 45.89
C ARG A 786 -7.41 0.31 45.68
N PRO A 787 -7.88 -0.44 46.70
CA PRO A 787 -8.15 -1.87 46.57
C PRO A 787 -9.28 -2.20 45.56
N GLU A 788 -10.16 -1.24 45.29
CA GLU A 788 -11.31 -1.37 44.37
C GLU A 788 -10.88 -1.46 42.89
N ILE A 789 -9.65 -1.04 42.56
CA ILE A 789 -9.11 -1.15 41.19
C ILE A 789 -8.68 -2.59 40.91
N ALA A 790 -9.40 -3.23 39.99
CA ALA A 790 -9.17 -4.60 39.55
C ALA A 790 -8.09 -4.71 38.47
N GLY A 791 -7.84 -3.62 37.73
CA GLY A 791 -6.77 -3.61 36.74
C GLY A 791 -6.46 -2.23 36.15
N VAL A 792 -5.31 -2.15 35.48
CA VAL A 792 -4.86 -0.98 34.72
C VAL A 792 -4.50 -1.42 33.31
N CYS A 793 -5.03 -0.70 32.33
CA CYS A 793 -4.61 -0.80 30.94
C CYS A 793 -3.88 0.49 30.58
N PHE A 794 -2.58 0.40 30.39
CA PHE A 794 -1.68 1.53 30.19
C PHE A 794 -1.00 1.44 28.83
N THR A 795 -0.91 2.58 28.15
CA THR A 795 0.00 2.73 27.02
C THR A 795 0.76 4.05 27.13
N GLY A 796 2.10 3.99 27.09
CA GLY A 796 2.97 5.15 27.29
C GLY A 796 4.43 4.76 27.55
N SER A 797 5.18 5.56 28.29
CA SER A 797 6.61 5.31 28.51
C SER A 797 6.88 4.11 29.42
N THR A 798 8.02 3.44 29.21
CA THR A 798 8.46 2.30 30.04
C THR A 798 8.67 2.70 31.50
N GLU A 799 9.19 3.89 31.78
CA GLU A 799 9.39 4.40 33.14
C GLU A 799 8.06 4.60 33.89
N THR A 800 7.04 5.08 33.17
CA THR A 800 5.70 5.26 33.73
C THR A 800 5.05 3.90 34.01
N ALA A 801 5.21 2.92 33.12
CA ALA A 801 4.74 1.55 33.34
C ALA A 801 5.39 0.92 34.59
N TRP A 802 6.70 1.09 34.80
CA TRP A 802 7.36 0.61 36.01
C TRP A 802 6.85 1.28 37.28
N THR A 803 6.48 2.55 37.20
CA THR A 803 5.90 3.29 38.32
C THR A 803 4.52 2.74 38.67
N ILE A 804 3.65 2.58 37.66
CA ILE A 804 2.33 1.96 37.82
C ILE A 804 2.44 0.56 38.43
N ASN A 805 3.34 -0.28 37.90
CA ASN A 805 3.54 -1.64 38.38
C ASN A 805 3.94 -1.67 39.87
N ARG A 806 4.91 -0.83 40.26
CA ARG A 806 5.35 -0.70 41.67
C ARG A 806 4.22 -0.21 42.58
N THR A 807 3.44 0.76 42.12
CA THR A 807 2.29 1.27 42.88
C THR A 807 1.24 0.19 43.10
N LEU A 808 0.88 -0.58 42.07
CA LEU A 808 -0.09 -1.67 42.18
C LEU A 808 0.40 -2.80 43.11
N ALA A 809 1.69 -3.15 43.00
CA ALA A 809 2.33 -4.19 43.80
C ALA A 809 2.49 -3.82 45.28
N ALA A 810 2.53 -2.52 45.62
CA ALA A 810 2.65 -2.05 47.00
C ALA A 810 1.33 -2.12 47.79
N ARG A 811 0.19 -2.42 47.15
CA ARG A 811 -1.11 -2.51 47.81
C ARG A 811 -1.24 -3.80 48.63
N ASN A 812 -1.87 -3.72 49.80
CA ASN A 812 -2.34 -4.88 50.54
C ASN A 812 -3.76 -5.27 50.10
N ALA A 813 -3.91 -5.68 48.83
CA ALA A 813 -5.18 -5.93 48.14
C ALA A 813 -5.00 -7.07 47.10
N PRO A 814 -6.08 -7.58 46.47
CA PRO A 814 -5.95 -8.51 45.35
C PRO A 814 -4.99 -7.95 44.27
N ILE A 815 -4.14 -8.83 43.72
CA ILE A 815 -3.16 -8.43 42.70
C ILE A 815 -3.92 -8.00 41.45
N ALA A 816 -3.83 -6.71 41.12
CA ALA A 816 -4.50 -6.14 39.95
C ALA A 816 -3.88 -6.67 38.65
N ALA A 817 -4.71 -6.77 37.61
CA ALA A 817 -4.19 -6.96 36.26
C ALA A 817 -3.46 -5.69 35.80
N LEU A 818 -2.32 -5.85 35.15
CA LEU A 818 -1.64 -4.79 34.41
C LEU A 818 -1.47 -5.25 32.96
N ILE A 819 -1.93 -4.41 32.04
CA ILE A 819 -1.59 -4.43 30.63
C ILE A 819 -0.80 -3.15 30.41
N ALA A 820 0.47 -3.26 30.04
CA ALA A 820 1.32 -2.12 29.78
C ALA A 820 1.99 -2.29 28.41
N GLU A 821 1.55 -1.49 27.44
CA GLU A 821 2.19 -1.37 26.12
C GLU A 821 3.07 -0.13 26.11
N THR A 822 4.34 -0.27 25.69
CA THR A 822 5.34 0.79 25.87
C THR A 822 6.16 1.02 24.60
N GLY A 823 7.33 1.65 24.74
CA GLY A 823 8.17 2.08 23.62
C GLY A 823 8.93 0.96 22.92
N GLY A 824 9.73 1.32 21.91
CA GLY A 824 10.58 0.38 21.20
C GLY A 824 11.81 1.03 20.57
N GLN A 825 12.91 0.27 20.52
CA GLN A 825 14.08 0.60 19.69
C GLN A 825 13.99 -0.16 18.35
N ASN A 826 12.96 0.16 17.57
CA ASN A 826 12.58 -0.66 16.42
C ASN A 826 13.60 -0.58 15.27
N ALA A 827 13.88 -1.74 14.69
CA ALA A 827 14.87 -1.87 13.62
C ALA A 827 14.22 -2.24 12.28
N LEU A 828 14.88 -1.86 11.19
CA LEU A 828 14.71 -2.40 9.85
C LEU A 828 16.02 -3.11 9.48
N ILE A 829 15.96 -4.35 9.00
CA ILE A 829 17.13 -5.06 8.47
C ILE A 829 16.94 -5.24 6.96
N ALA A 830 17.89 -4.73 6.18
CA ALA A 830 17.93 -4.92 4.74
C ALA A 830 19.22 -5.62 4.32
N ASP A 831 19.09 -6.75 3.63
CA ASP A 831 20.19 -7.40 2.94
C ASP A 831 20.35 -6.86 1.51
N SER A 832 21.40 -7.29 0.82
CA SER A 832 21.71 -6.84 -0.54
C SER A 832 20.74 -7.33 -1.63
N SER A 833 19.80 -8.22 -1.28
CA SER A 833 18.74 -8.68 -2.20
C SER A 833 17.51 -7.76 -2.19
N ALA A 834 17.41 -6.86 -1.20
CA ALA A 834 16.35 -5.87 -1.13
C ALA A 834 16.37 -4.92 -2.33
N LEU A 835 15.18 -4.48 -2.78
CA LEU A 835 15.05 -3.44 -3.78
C LEU A 835 15.26 -2.07 -3.12
N PRO A 836 16.33 -1.30 -3.44
CA PRO A 836 16.63 -0.03 -2.75
C PRO A 836 15.49 0.99 -2.79
N GLU A 837 14.78 1.07 -3.91
CA GLU A 837 13.68 2.01 -4.10
C GLU A 837 12.50 1.70 -3.15
N GLN A 838 12.17 0.42 -2.99
CA GLN A 838 11.13 -0.01 -2.05
C GLN A 838 11.59 0.18 -0.60
N LEU A 839 12.83 -0.20 -0.29
CA LEU A 839 13.41 -0.03 1.03
C LEU A 839 13.38 1.43 1.47
N VAL A 840 13.81 2.36 0.61
CA VAL A 840 13.83 3.80 0.95
C VAL A 840 12.41 4.33 1.17
N LYS A 841 11.43 3.99 0.32
CA LYS A 841 10.02 4.38 0.55
C LYS A 841 9.51 3.89 1.91
N ASP A 842 9.78 2.64 2.24
CA ASP A 842 9.32 2.03 3.49
C ASP A 842 10.06 2.59 4.72
N VAL A 843 11.34 2.93 4.58
CA VAL A 843 12.13 3.61 5.61
C VAL A 843 11.61 5.02 5.86
N ILE A 844 11.37 5.82 4.81
CA ILE A 844 10.79 7.16 4.92
C ILE A 844 9.45 7.11 5.65
N ALA A 845 8.54 6.23 5.19
CA ALA A 845 7.24 6.06 5.82
C ALA A 845 7.37 5.61 7.28
N SER A 846 8.22 4.62 7.56
CA SER A 846 8.36 4.06 8.92
C SER A 846 9.02 5.01 9.90
N ALA A 847 9.97 5.86 9.46
CA ALA A 847 10.75 6.71 10.34
C ALA A 847 10.12 8.10 10.55
N PHE A 848 9.47 8.66 9.52
CA PHE A 848 9.11 10.08 9.49
C PHE A 848 7.60 10.35 9.45
N ASP A 849 6.76 9.37 9.10
CA ASP A 849 5.29 9.54 9.21
C ASP A 849 4.90 9.93 10.64
N SER A 850 3.93 10.85 10.77
CA SER A 850 3.51 11.40 12.06
C SER A 850 4.67 12.00 12.88
N ALA A 851 5.67 12.57 12.20
CA ALA A 851 6.91 13.06 12.79
C ALA A 851 7.64 12.00 13.63
N GLY A 852 7.58 10.72 13.22
CA GLY A 852 8.19 9.61 13.95
C GLY A 852 7.58 9.35 15.33
N GLN A 853 6.42 9.95 15.65
CA GLN A 853 5.72 9.83 16.93
C GLN A 853 4.83 8.58 16.98
N ARG A 854 5.26 7.47 16.37
CA ARG A 854 4.62 6.16 16.50
C ARG A 854 5.52 5.27 17.35
N CYS A 855 4.95 4.48 18.25
CA CYS A 855 5.71 3.46 18.97
C CYS A 855 6.33 2.42 18.03
N SER A 856 5.73 2.19 16.85
CA SER A 856 6.22 1.31 15.79
C SER A 856 7.21 1.96 14.81
N ALA A 857 7.53 3.25 14.97
CA ALA A 857 8.38 3.96 14.02
C ALA A 857 9.79 3.36 13.96
N ALA A 858 10.39 3.34 12.76
CA ALA A 858 11.76 2.91 12.56
C ALA A 858 12.73 3.86 13.26
N ARG A 859 13.50 3.32 14.21
CA ARG A 859 14.55 4.06 14.91
C ARG A 859 15.91 3.81 14.27
N VAL A 860 16.12 2.60 13.75
CA VAL A 860 17.39 2.15 13.19
C VAL A 860 17.19 1.35 11.91
N LEU A 861 17.92 1.68 10.86
CA LEU A 861 18.07 0.87 9.65
C LEU A 861 19.44 0.18 9.67
N PHE A 862 19.44 -1.14 9.71
CA PHE A 862 20.60 -1.97 9.39
C PHE A 862 20.60 -2.29 7.90
N VAL A 863 21.60 -1.80 7.18
CA VAL A 863 21.74 -2.02 5.74
C VAL A 863 23.04 -2.75 5.45
N GLN A 864 22.98 -3.80 4.63
CA GLN A 864 24.19 -4.55 4.26
C GLN A 864 25.18 -3.64 3.52
N GLU A 865 26.46 -3.74 3.88
CA GLU A 865 27.54 -2.86 3.42
C GLU A 865 27.57 -2.72 1.89
N ASP A 866 27.30 -3.80 1.16
CA ASP A 866 27.35 -3.87 -0.31
C ASP A 866 26.33 -2.96 -1.03
N ILE A 867 25.24 -2.58 -0.36
CA ILE A 867 24.21 -1.68 -0.92
C ILE A 867 24.07 -0.36 -0.14
N ALA A 868 24.81 -0.21 0.96
CA ALA A 868 24.64 0.88 1.92
C ALA A 868 24.80 2.27 1.29
N ASP A 869 25.84 2.51 0.49
CA ASP A 869 26.08 3.82 -0.12
C ASP A 869 24.95 4.24 -1.07
N LYS A 870 24.44 3.31 -1.88
CA LYS A 870 23.31 3.55 -2.80
C LYS A 870 22.04 3.89 -2.00
N VAL A 871 21.75 3.10 -0.96
CA VAL A 871 20.57 3.31 -0.10
C VAL A 871 20.67 4.62 0.66
N ILE A 872 21.81 4.93 1.28
CA ILE A 872 22.03 6.17 2.04
C ILE A 872 21.88 7.41 1.14
N LYS A 873 22.45 7.37 -0.08
CA LYS A 873 22.31 8.47 -1.04
C LYS A 873 20.85 8.67 -1.48
N MET A 874 20.15 7.59 -1.79
CA MET A 874 18.74 7.62 -2.20
C MET A 874 17.83 8.07 -1.05
N LEU A 875 18.12 7.62 0.18
CA LEU A 875 17.44 8.05 1.40
C LEU A 875 17.60 9.56 1.63
N ALA A 876 18.82 10.09 1.53
CA ALA A 876 19.07 11.52 1.65
C ALA A 876 18.27 12.33 0.63
N GLY A 877 18.32 11.93 -0.65
CA GLY A 877 17.56 12.61 -1.70
C GLY A 877 16.04 12.49 -1.54
N ALA A 878 15.54 11.36 -1.01
CA ALA A 878 14.10 11.22 -0.71
C ALA A 878 13.67 12.06 0.49
N MET A 879 14.56 12.26 1.48
CA MET A 879 14.32 13.17 2.60
C MET A 879 14.22 14.62 2.15
N ASP A 880 15.04 15.06 1.20
CA ASP A 880 15.01 16.42 0.65
C ASP A 880 13.64 16.77 0.02
N GLU A 881 12.86 15.76 -0.36
CA GLU A 881 11.54 15.92 -0.95
C GLU A 881 10.39 16.02 0.07
N LEU A 882 10.67 15.85 1.36
CA LEU A 882 9.66 15.92 2.43
C LEU A 882 9.28 17.37 2.76
N VAL A 883 7.99 17.62 2.91
CA VAL A 883 7.44 18.90 3.35
C VAL A 883 7.06 18.82 4.83
N VAL A 884 7.73 19.64 5.64
CA VAL A 884 7.42 19.82 7.07
C VAL A 884 6.58 21.08 7.24
N GLY A 885 5.34 20.97 7.74
CA GLY A 885 4.44 22.12 7.77
C GLY A 885 3.11 21.89 8.47
N ASP A 886 2.14 22.78 8.21
CA ASP A 886 0.79 22.73 8.79
C ASP A 886 0.07 21.43 8.35
N PRO A 887 -0.32 20.54 9.28
CA PRO A 887 -0.94 19.27 8.95
C PRO A 887 -2.34 19.38 8.33
N ALA A 888 -2.95 20.57 8.33
CA ALA A 888 -4.22 20.86 7.67
C ALA A 888 -4.10 20.97 6.13
N LEU A 889 -2.88 21.04 5.60
CA LEU A 889 -2.58 21.02 4.16
C LEU A 889 -2.39 19.58 3.68
N LEU A 890 -2.99 19.23 2.54
CA LEU A 890 -2.78 17.92 1.92
C LEU A 890 -1.31 17.72 1.51
N SER A 891 -0.63 18.81 1.16
CA SER A 891 0.78 18.84 0.75
C SER A 891 1.78 18.69 1.90
N THR A 892 1.36 18.60 3.16
CA THR A 892 2.27 18.35 4.29
C THR A 892 2.54 16.86 4.48
N ASP A 893 3.82 16.47 4.55
CA ASP A 893 4.24 15.09 4.83
C ASP A 893 4.48 14.85 6.33
N VAL A 894 5.04 15.85 7.00
CA VAL A 894 5.47 15.76 8.40
C VAL A 894 4.90 16.95 9.18
N GLY A 895 4.04 16.65 10.15
CA GLY A 895 3.49 17.64 11.09
C GLY A 895 4.45 18.03 12.22
N PRO A 896 3.97 18.80 13.21
CA PRO A 896 4.76 19.17 14.38
C PRO A 896 4.98 17.98 15.33
N VAL A 897 5.95 18.10 16.23
CA VAL A 897 5.97 17.27 17.44
C VAL A 897 5.02 17.85 18.49
N ILE A 898 4.53 17.01 19.41
CA ILE A 898 3.35 17.34 20.22
C ILE A 898 3.52 18.58 21.12
N ASP A 899 4.71 18.78 21.69
CA ASP A 899 4.96 19.85 22.66
C ASP A 899 6.44 20.27 22.74
N GLU A 900 6.70 21.36 23.49
CA GLU A 900 8.04 21.91 23.68
C GLU A 900 9.00 20.96 24.41
N PRO A 901 8.59 20.23 25.48
CA PRO A 901 9.43 19.19 26.09
C PRO A 901 9.89 18.12 25.08
N SER A 902 8.98 17.65 24.21
CA SER A 902 9.31 16.68 23.17
C SER A 902 10.29 17.26 22.16
N LYS A 903 10.05 18.49 21.68
CA LYS A 903 10.97 19.21 20.79
C LYS A 903 12.35 19.40 21.41
N LYS A 904 12.42 19.73 22.70
CA LYS A 904 13.68 19.90 23.43
C LYS A 904 14.45 18.58 23.51
N ALA A 905 13.81 17.48 23.91
CA ALA A 905 14.45 16.18 23.99
C ALA A 905 15.04 15.73 22.64
N LEU A 906 14.32 15.99 21.54
CA LEU A 906 14.81 15.71 20.19
C LEU A 906 15.98 16.61 19.79
N SER A 907 15.93 17.89 20.16
CA SER A 907 17.01 18.85 19.90
C SER A 907 18.28 18.46 20.66
N ASP A 908 18.17 18.11 21.94
CA ASP A 908 19.30 17.65 22.77
C ASP A 908 19.93 16.38 22.18
N HIS A 909 19.12 15.40 21.73
CA HIS A 909 19.62 14.20 21.06
C HIS A 909 20.29 14.52 19.73
N ALA A 910 19.72 15.40 18.92
CA ALA A 910 20.29 15.81 17.64
C ALA A 910 21.66 16.49 17.84
N GLU A 911 21.77 17.42 18.80
CA GLU A 911 23.04 18.07 19.14
C GLU A 911 24.11 17.04 19.56
N ARG A 912 23.73 15.99 20.29
CA ARG A 912 24.62 14.88 20.62
C ARG A 912 25.06 14.10 19.38
N MET A 913 24.12 13.75 18.49
CA MET A 913 24.42 13.00 17.27
C MET A 913 25.30 13.78 16.27
N GLU A 914 25.18 15.11 16.20
CA GLU A 914 26.11 15.93 15.38
C GLU A 914 27.57 15.83 15.84
N ARG A 915 27.83 15.39 17.09
CA ARG A 915 29.19 15.18 17.61
C ARG A 915 29.65 13.72 17.53
N GLU A 916 28.73 12.77 17.69
CA GLU A 916 29.03 11.34 17.88
C GLU A 916 28.77 10.48 16.62
N ALA A 917 28.07 11.02 15.63
CA ALA A 917 27.63 10.31 14.43
C ALA A 917 27.90 11.10 13.14
N LYS A 918 27.83 10.42 11.99
CA LYS A 918 27.93 11.08 10.69
C LYS A 918 26.53 11.46 10.21
N LYS A 919 26.26 12.75 10.04
CA LYS A 919 24.99 13.20 9.46
C LYS A 919 24.83 12.72 8.02
N ILE A 920 23.68 12.14 7.71
CA ILE A 920 23.27 11.75 6.36
C ILE A 920 22.49 12.89 5.71
N ALA A 921 21.40 13.34 6.36
CA ALA A 921 20.51 14.36 5.84
C ALA A 921 19.71 15.04 6.95
N GLN A 922 19.26 16.26 6.69
CA GLN A 922 18.33 17.01 7.52
C GLN A 922 17.36 17.76 6.60
N VAL A 923 16.06 17.56 6.82
CA VAL A 923 15.01 18.20 6.02
C VAL A 923 14.88 19.68 6.39
N ALA A 924 14.52 20.52 5.43
CA ALA A 924 14.24 21.93 5.68
C ALA A 924 12.91 22.11 6.43
N LEU A 925 12.87 23.08 7.35
CA LEU A 925 11.61 23.52 7.95
C LEU A 925 10.97 24.58 7.04
N ALA A 926 9.65 24.51 6.85
CA ALA A 926 8.91 25.55 6.15
C ALA A 926 8.88 26.86 6.96
N GLU A 927 8.60 27.97 6.27
CA GLU A 927 8.30 29.26 6.89
C GLU A 927 7.09 29.15 7.84
N GLY A 928 7.14 29.84 8.99
CA GLY A 928 6.09 29.78 10.01
C GLY A 928 6.24 28.63 11.02
N ALA A 929 7.19 27.71 10.82
CA ALA A 929 7.48 26.62 11.74
C ALA A 929 7.92 27.10 13.14
N GLU A 930 8.38 28.34 13.29
CA GLU A 930 8.71 28.97 14.57
C GLU A 930 7.48 29.22 15.47
N HIS A 931 6.27 29.22 14.90
CA HIS A 931 5.03 29.39 15.64
C HIS A 931 4.50 28.08 16.24
N GLY A 932 4.99 26.94 15.74
CA GLY A 932 4.66 25.60 16.24
C GLY A 932 5.83 24.91 16.94
N THR A 933 5.62 23.64 17.29
CA THR A 933 6.63 22.75 17.87
C THR A 933 7.19 21.81 16.82
N PHE A 934 7.73 22.36 15.73
CA PHE A 934 8.35 21.56 14.68
C PHE A 934 9.78 21.13 15.01
N PHE A 935 10.13 19.92 14.60
CA PHE A 935 11.50 19.40 14.59
C PHE A 935 11.81 18.85 13.19
N ALA A 936 12.92 19.28 12.61
CA ALA A 936 13.34 18.86 11.27
C ALA A 936 13.71 17.37 11.26
N PRO A 937 13.10 16.53 10.39
CA PRO A 937 13.53 15.15 10.24
C PRO A 937 15.03 15.03 9.95
N ARG A 938 15.72 14.10 10.62
CA ARG A 938 17.17 13.87 10.50
C ARG A 938 17.51 12.40 10.36
N ALA A 939 18.58 12.13 9.63
CA ALA A 939 19.19 10.80 9.52
C ALA A 939 20.69 10.86 9.88
N PHE A 940 21.14 9.90 10.68
CA PHE A 940 22.54 9.78 11.12
C PHE A 940 23.07 8.36 10.88
N GLU A 941 24.30 8.26 10.39
CA GLU A 941 25.04 7.00 10.28
C GLU A 941 25.82 6.76 11.59
N LEU A 942 25.57 5.62 12.23
CA LEU A 942 26.17 5.22 13.50
C LEU A 942 27.19 4.08 13.29
N PRO A 943 28.26 4.03 14.10
CA PRO A 943 29.19 2.90 14.06
C PRO A 943 28.62 1.63 14.71
N SER A 944 27.71 1.76 15.68
CA SER A 944 27.06 0.63 16.36
C SER A 944 25.74 1.05 17.03
N LEU A 945 24.89 0.06 17.32
CA LEU A 945 23.60 0.28 17.99
C LEU A 945 23.75 0.74 19.44
N SER A 946 24.88 0.42 20.08
CA SER A 946 25.16 0.73 21.48
C SER A 946 25.17 2.23 21.83
N LEU A 947 25.25 3.13 20.83
CA LEU A 947 25.11 4.57 21.05
C LEU A 947 23.67 5.00 21.41
N LEU A 948 22.68 4.12 21.16
CA LEU A 948 21.27 4.35 21.43
C LEU A 948 20.83 3.59 22.68
N THR A 949 20.82 4.27 23.82
CA THR A 949 20.52 3.69 25.14
C THR A 949 19.05 3.81 25.53
N GLN A 950 18.26 4.61 24.81
CA GLN A 950 16.84 4.85 25.07
C GLN A 950 16.10 5.12 23.75
N GLU A 951 14.77 5.04 23.78
CA GLU A 951 13.94 5.44 22.65
C GLU A 951 14.02 6.96 22.42
N VAL A 952 14.16 7.37 21.16
CA VAL A 952 14.07 8.77 20.73
C VAL A 952 12.75 8.94 19.98
N PHE A 953 11.76 9.54 20.64
CA PHE A 953 10.38 9.59 20.16
C PHE A 953 10.12 10.76 19.20
N GLY A 954 10.69 10.71 18.00
CA GLY A 954 10.52 11.73 16.95
C GLY A 954 11.15 11.33 15.62
N PRO A 955 11.26 12.25 14.64
CA PRO A 955 11.64 11.92 13.28
C PRO A 955 13.17 11.89 13.14
N VAL A 956 13.82 11.01 13.90
CA VAL A 956 15.27 10.79 13.88
C VAL A 956 15.55 9.33 13.52
N LEU A 957 16.10 9.13 12.33
CA LEU A 957 16.52 7.82 11.84
C LEU A 957 18.02 7.63 12.07
N HIS A 958 18.40 6.44 12.51
CA HIS A 958 19.79 6.02 12.61
C HIS A 958 20.06 4.93 11.58
N VAL A 959 21.25 4.90 10.97
CA VAL A 959 21.64 3.91 9.96
C VAL A 959 22.93 3.24 10.38
N ILE A 960 22.97 1.91 10.31
CA ILE A 960 24.14 1.09 10.65
C ILE A 960 24.43 0.16 9.47
N ARG A 961 25.71 0.08 9.09
CA ARG A 961 26.19 -0.90 8.11
C ARG A 961 26.51 -2.22 8.77
N TRP A 962 26.28 -3.33 8.06
CA TRP A 962 26.69 -4.65 8.51
C TRP A 962 27.20 -5.51 7.35
N LYS A 963 28.10 -6.46 7.62
CA LYS A 963 28.64 -7.38 6.61
C LYS A 963 27.78 -8.63 6.46
N ALA A 964 27.70 -9.21 5.27
CA ALA A 964 26.84 -10.37 4.97
C ALA A 964 26.98 -11.57 5.95
N ASP A 965 28.16 -11.75 6.54
CA ASP A 965 28.50 -12.81 7.52
C ASP A 965 28.18 -12.43 8.98
N GLN A 966 27.65 -11.23 9.24
CA GLN A 966 27.36 -10.68 10.56
C GLN A 966 25.86 -10.60 10.89
N LEU A 967 24.99 -11.23 10.10
CA LEU A 967 23.54 -11.16 10.31
C LEU A 967 23.14 -11.55 11.74
N ASP A 968 23.75 -12.60 12.29
CA ASP A 968 23.46 -13.05 13.66
C ASP A 968 23.81 -11.99 14.70
N ALA A 969 24.95 -11.31 14.54
CA ALA A 969 25.36 -10.22 15.42
C ALA A 969 24.41 -9.02 15.34
N VAL A 970 23.81 -8.75 14.17
CA VAL A 970 22.78 -7.71 14.01
C VAL A 970 21.54 -8.07 14.81
N VAL A 971 21.03 -9.30 14.67
CA VAL A 971 19.84 -9.76 15.41
C VAL A 971 20.12 -9.78 16.92
N ASP A 972 21.32 -10.20 17.33
CA ASP A 972 21.73 -10.20 18.73
C ASP A 972 21.84 -8.78 19.31
N ALA A 973 22.34 -7.83 18.54
CA ALA A 973 22.38 -6.42 18.95
C ALA A 973 20.97 -5.84 19.15
N ILE A 974 20.03 -6.15 18.26
CA ILE A 974 18.62 -5.73 18.39
C ILE A 974 18.01 -6.33 19.66
N ASN A 975 18.15 -7.64 19.86
CA ASN A 975 17.65 -8.33 21.04
C ASN A 975 18.27 -7.79 22.35
N ALA A 976 19.55 -7.39 22.31
CA ALA A 976 20.28 -6.87 23.48
C ALA A 976 19.78 -5.50 23.96
N THR A 977 19.01 -4.77 23.15
CA THR A 977 18.35 -3.53 23.60
C THR A 977 17.31 -3.78 24.70
N GLY A 978 16.83 -5.02 24.82
CA GLY A 978 15.75 -5.41 25.73
C GLY A 978 14.35 -4.99 25.25
N PHE A 979 14.25 -4.16 24.22
CA PHE A 979 12.99 -3.85 23.52
C PHE A 979 12.65 -4.95 22.51
N GLY A 980 11.37 -4.99 22.10
CA GLY A 980 10.86 -6.02 21.22
C GLY A 980 9.49 -5.70 20.63
N LEU A 981 9.31 -4.52 20.03
CA LEU A 981 8.03 -4.07 19.49
C LEU A 981 7.87 -4.37 18.00
N THR A 982 8.51 -3.61 17.10
CA THR A 982 8.48 -3.86 15.65
C THR A 982 9.86 -4.15 15.05
N LEU A 983 9.87 -5.01 14.03
CA LEU A 983 11.02 -5.29 13.19
C LEU A 983 10.59 -5.37 11.73
N GLY A 984 11.21 -4.57 10.88
CA GLY A 984 11.08 -4.72 9.43
C GLY A 984 12.22 -5.54 8.84
N ILE A 985 11.91 -6.38 7.85
CA ILE A 985 12.87 -7.26 7.15
C ILE A 985 12.69 -7.04 5.65
N HIS A 986 13.76 -6.60 4.99
CA HIS A 986 13.81 -6.43 3.54
C HIS A 986 14.80 -7.43 2.95
N SER A 987 14.26 -8.49 2.33
CA SER A 987 15.02 -9.56 1.71
C SER A 987 14.12 -10.32 0.72
N ARG A 988 14.72 -10.87 -0.34
CA ARG A 988 14.06 -11.77 -1.30
C ARG A 988 14.37 -13.25 -1.02
N ILE A 989 15.07 -13.54 0.07
CA ILE A 989 15.54 -14.88 0.45
C ILE A 989 14.73 -15.37 1.63
N ASP A 990 13.93 -16.41 1.43
CA ASP A 990 12.98 -16.90 2.44
C ASP A 990 13.73 -17.46 3.65
N ALA A 991 14.83 -18.20 3.42
CA ALA A 991 15.70 -18.66 4.49
C ALA A 991 16.27 -17.53 5.36
N THR A 992 16.61 -16.37 4.77
CA THR A 992 17.07 -15.19 5.55
C THR A 992 15.92 -14.63 6.39
N ILE A 993 14.73 -14.49 5.81
CA ILE A 993 13.52 -14.02 6.50
C ILE A 993 13.15 -14.95 7.65
N GLU A 994 13.15 -16.25 7.41
CA GLU A 994 12.80 -17.28 8.39
C GLU A 994 13.86 -17.36 9.50
N HIS A 995 15.13 -17.16 9.18
CA HIS A 995 16.22 -17.11 10.17
C HIS A 995 16.09 -15.90 11.10
N ILE A 996 15.89 -14.71 10.54
CA ILE A 996 15.69 -13.48 11.33
C ILE A 996 14.43 -13.60 12.19
N SER A 997 13.30 -13.97 11.60
CA SER A 997 12.01 -14.02 12.31
C SER A 997 11.95 -15.08 13.42
N ARG A 998 12.71 -16.19 13.30
CA ARG A 998 12.84 -17.19 14.39
C ARG A 998 13.76 -16.75 15.53
N ARG A 999 14.76 -15.91 15.26
CA ARG A 999 15.76 -15.50 16.25
C ARG A 999 15.43 -14.15 16.93
N ALA A 1000 14.76 -13.26 16.21
CA ALA A 1000 14.39 -11.95 16.73
C ALA A 1000 13.33 -12.08 17.84
N LYS A 1001 13.54 -11.35 18.93
CA LYS A 1001 12.64 -11.27 20.08
C LYS A 1001 11.77 -10.02 19.98
N VAL A 1002 10.81 -10.06 19.06
CA VAL A 1002 9.99 -8.92 18.67
C VAL A 1002 8.54 -9.32 18.49
N GLY A 1003 7.62 -8.45 18.91
CA GLY A 1003 6.20 -8.73 18.83
C GLY A 1003 5.64 -8.73 17.40
N ASN A 1004 6.09 -7.83 16.53
CA ASN A 1004 5.54 -7.64 15.19
C ASN A 1004 6.66 -7.57 14.13
N CYS A 1005 6.73 -8.60 13.28
CA CYS A 1005 7.62 -8.63 12.12
C CYS A 1005 6.89 -8.20 10.83
N TYR A 1006 7.55 -7.39 10.01
CA TYR A 1006 7.04 -6.90 8.73
C TYR A 1006 8.04 -7.18 7.61
N VAL A 1007 7.64 -7.95 6.60
CA VAL A 1007 8.55 -8.36 5.52
C VAL A 1007 8.22 -7.62 4.22
N ASN A 1008 9.24 -6.98 3.61
CA ASN A 1008 9.14 -6.27 2.33
C ASN A 1008 8.02 -5.22 2.26
N ARG A 1009 7.83 -4.51 3.37
CA ARG A 1009 6.89 -3.38 3.53
C ARG A 1009 7.37 -2.47 4.67
N ASN A 1010 6.71 -1.33 4.86
CA ASN A 1010 6.84 -0.52 6.07
C ASN A 1010 6.40 -1.30 7.32
N GLN A 1011 6.85 -0.84 8.50
CA GLN A 1011 6.58 -1.49 9.80
C GLN A 1011 5.58 -0.74 10.69
N ILE A 1012 4.78 0.15 10.10
CA ILE A 1012 3.79 0.98 10.80
C ILE A 1012 2.37 0.63 10.34
N GLY A 1013 1.37 1.18 11.02
CA GLY A 1013 -0.04 1.01 10.63
C GLY A 1013 -0.54 -0.43 10.77
N ALA A 1014 -0.28 -1.07 11.92
CA ALA A 1014 -0.82 -2.39 12.22
C ALA A 1014 -2.36 -2.37 12.16
N VAL A 1015 -2.96 -3.31 11.43
CA VAL A 1015 -4.42 -3.36 11.24
C VAL A 1015 -5.05 -4.29 12.27
N VAL A 1016 -6.06 -3.79 12.97
CA VAL A 1016 -6.80 -4.50 14.03
C VAL A 1016 -7.38 -5.81 13.52
N GLY A 1017 -7.10 -6.91 14.22
CA GLY A 1017 -7.53 -8.25 13.84
C GLY A 1017 -6.77 -8.88 12.67
N VAL A 1018 -5.81 -8.16 12.07
CA VAL A 1018 -4.95 -8.66 10.97
C VAL A 1018 -3.50 -8.76 11.42
N GLN A 1019 -2.95 -7.69 12.00
CA GLN A 1019 -1.66 -7.70 12.69
C GLN A 1019 -1.86 -7.30 14.16
N PRO A 1020 -2.33 -8.22 15.03
CA PRO A 1020 -2.40 -7.95 16.47
C PRO A 1020 -1.12 -7.30 16.98
N PHE A 1021 -1.25 -6.14 17.61
CA PHE A 1021 -0.14 -5.24 17.87
C PHE A 1021 0.25 -5.24 19.35
N GLY A 1022 1.55 -5.33 19.60
CA GLY A 1022 2.11 -5.29 20.96
C GLY A 1022 3.46 -5.99 21.02
N GLY A 1023 4.31 -5.57 21.95
CA GLY A 1023 5.69 -6.05 22.04
C GLY A 1023 5.92 -7.12 23.11
N GLU A 1024 7.20 -7.43 23.33
CA GLU A 1024 7.69 -8.18 24.48
C GLU A 1024 8.89 -7.48 25.14
N GLY A 1025 9.34 -7.97 26.29
CA GLY A 1025 10.44 -7.37 27.03
C GLY A 1025 10.11 -5.97 27.54
N LEU A 1026 10.99 -5.00 27.28
CA LEU A 1026 10.79 -3.58 27.64
C LEU A 1026 9.67 -2.91 26.85
N SER A 1027 9.17 -3.54 25.78
CA SER A 1027 8.13 -2.98 24.91
C SER A 1027 6.71 -3.29 25.36
N GLY A 1028 6.50 -4.26 26.23
CA GLY A 1028 5.20 -4.44 26.84
C GLY A 1028 4.99 -5.78 27.53
N THR A 1029 3.87 -5.87 28.24
CA THR A 1029 3.44 -7.09 28.93
C THR A 1029 2.62 -8.01 28.03
N GLY A 1030 2.00 -7.46 26.98
CA GLY A 1030 0.86 -8.07 26.32
C GLY A 1030 -0.35 -8.23 27.24
N PRO A 1031 -1.42 -8.90 26.77
CA PRO A 1031 -1.58 -9.45 25.42
C PRO A 1031 -1.72 -8.36 24.35
N LYS A 1032 -1.56 -8.73 23.07
CA LYS A 1032 -1.61 -7.80 21.93
C LYS A 1032 -2.98 -7.14 21.75
N ALA A 1033 -3.00 -5.82 21.62
CA ALA A 1033 -4.18 -5.06 21.22
C ALA A 1033 -4.64 -5.45 19.81
N GLY A 1034 -5.96 -5.36 19.57
CA GLY A 1034 -6.59 -5.85 18.34
C GLY A 1034 -6.40 -7.35 18.08
N GLY A 1035 -6.02 -8.13 19.10
CA GLY A 1035 -5.78 -9.57 19.01
C GLY A 1035 -6.80 -10.42 19.77
N PRO A 1036 -6.86 -11.74 19.48
CA PRO A 1036 -7.87 -12.63 20.05
C PRO A 1036 -7.68 -12.90 21.55
N HIS A 1037 -6.49 -12.64 22.10
CA HIS A 1037 -6.18 -12.86 23.52
C HIS A 1037 -6.39 -11.63 24.41
N TYR A 1038 -6.71 -10.47 23.82
CA TYR A 1038 -6.73 -9.20 24.56
C TYR A 1038 -7.81 -9.19 25.65
N LEU A 1039 -9.06 -9.52 25.28
CA LEU A 1039 -10.20 -9.45 26.21
C LEU A 1039 -10.08 -10.41 27.40
N LEU A 1040 -9.36 -11.52 27.25
CA LEU A 1040 -9.15 -12.50 28.32
C LEU A 1040 -8.45 -11.87 29.53
N ARG A 1041 -7.54 -10.92 29.31
CA ARG A 1041 -6.83 -10.25 30.41
C ARG A 1041 -7.72 -9.30 31.21
N PHE A 1042 -8.80 -8.83 30.61
CA PHE A 1042 -9.83 -8.01 31.26
C PHE A 1042 -10.90 -8.84 32.00
N ALA A 1043 -10.81 -10.18 31.94
CA ALA A 1043 -11.80 -11.08 32.51
C ALA A 1043 -11.23 -11.93 33.66
N THR A 1044 -12.13 -12.45 34.49
CA THR A 1044 -11.89 -13.54 35.44
C THR A 1044 -12.70 -14.77 35.05
N GLU A 1045 -12.14 -15.94 35.29
CA GLU A 1045 -12.77 -17.23 35.04
C GLU A 1045 -13.63 -17.66 36.24
N ARG A 1046 -14.76 -18.33 35.98
CA ARG A 1046 -15.60 -18.98 36.99
C ARG A 1046 -16.10 -20.32 36.44
N THR A 1047 -15.92 -21.40 37.19
CA THR A 1047 -16.44 -22.72 36.82
C THR A 1047 -17.68 -23.06 37.63
N LEU A 1048 -18.74 -23.49 36.95
CA LEU A 1048 -19.90 -24.11 37.57
C LEU A 1048 -19.86 -25.61 37.27
N THR A 1049 -19.79 -26.41 38.33
CA THR A 1049 -19.88 -27.87 38.27
C THR A 1049 -21.18 -28.31 38.93
N VAL A 1050 -22.03 -29.00 38.19
CA VAL A 1050 -23.31 -29.50 38.69
C VAL A 1050 -23.32 -31.02 38.60
N ASN A 1051 -23.50 -31.67 39.74
CA ASN A 1051 -23.82 -33.09 39.77
C ASN A 1051 -25.27 -33.30 39.28
N THR A 1052 -25.43 -33.69 38.02
CA THR A 1052 -26.74 -33.89 37.40
C THR A 1052 -27.34 -35.26 37.72
N THR A 1053 -26.57 -36.21 38.27
CA THR A 1053 -27.15 -37.50 38.72
C THR A 1053 -28.19 -37.34 39.82
N ALA A 1054 -28.00 -36.37 40.73
CA ALA A 1054 -28.93 -36.07 41.81
C ALA A 1054 -30.31 -35.60 41.32
N ALA A 1055 -30.43 -35.19 40.06
CA ALA A 1055 -31.68 -34.75 39.44
C ALA A 1055 -32.52 -35.89 38.83
N GLY A 1056 -32.09 -37.17 38.94
CA GLY A 1056 -32.86 -38.33 38.47
C GLY A 1056 -32.12 -39.31 37.55
N GLY A 1057 -30.77 -39.30 37.56
CA GLY A 1057 -29.94 -40.16 36.69
C GLY A 1057 -29.64 -39.53 35.32
N ASN A 1058 -28.61 -40.03 34.61
CA ASN A 1058 -28.25 -39.48 33.31
C ASN A 1058 -29.19 -40.00 32.21
N ALA A 1059 -30.22 -39.22 31.87
CA ALA A 1059 -31.14 -39.52 30.77
C ALA A 1059 -30.43 -39.72 29.42
N SER A 1060 -29.28 -39.07 29.17
CA SER A 1060 -28.54 -39.25 27.92
C SER A 1060 -27.89 -40.62 27.79
N LEU A 1061 -27.57 -41.29 28.91
CA LEU A 1061 -27.13 -42.70 28.91
C LEU A 1061 -28.28 -43.66 28.59
N LEU A 1062 -29.51 -43.32 28.99
CA LEU A 1062 -30.70 -44.13 28.74
C LEU A 1062 -31.21 -44.03 27.29
N THR A 1063 -30.75 -43.04 26.53
CA THR A 1063 -31.11 -42.79 25.13
C THR A 1063 -30.01 -43.21 24.13
N LEU A 1064 -28.91 -43.80 24.60
CA LEU A 1064 -27.92 -44.43 23.72
C LEU A 1064 -28.53 -45.73 23.18
N GLY A 1065 -29.19 -45.65 22.02
CA GLY A 1065 -29.53 -46.83 21.22
C GLY A 1065 -28.29 -47.38 20.51
N GLU A 1066 -28.28 -48.69 20.25
CA GLU A 1066 -27.28 -49.35 19.38
C GLU A 1066 -27.36 -48.86 17.92
#